data_AF-A0AAV3BPQ6-F1
#
_entry.id   AF-A0AAV3BPQ6-F1
#
_cell.length_a   1.000
_cell.length_b   1.000
_cell.length_c   1.000
_cell.angle_alpha   90.00
_cell.angle_beta   90.00
_cell.angle_gamma   90.00
#
_symmetry.space_group_name_H-M   'P 1'
#
loop_
_entity.id
_entity.type
_entity.pdbx_description
1 polymer ?
#
loop_
_entity_poly.entity_id
_entity_poly.type
_entity_poly.pdbx_seq_one_letter_code
_entity_poly.pdbx_strand_id
1 'polypeptide(L)'
;MEKIKVYKIINKEKGIISVNFFNPFRGKKTTKSLGKEVGLNEEKAQIIIDKLVELINTKEYFEDYSGYLKAKEDLNNDRLLKMVFSGGDFFKLKSEEERRIYIDKKININNKDGGYRGKAIQFLGASGAGKTKTIQQLIGSIKYNTPASTTSNTTVSNFEAVINGSSNSLKMVASFLNKEELIEYLMDNVLKCIKIILNNNENNDLDRIIFNNIFSSNDMKLRLNFLLRNLNKEDDNILNIKNILMENSINIWSDFSNERKINLSYREVSEEFRSEFDEYIEENKEDICEEYVNILMEIIIEEMNKVISTISSIIKNKKEDERSLIFKEEFITNLNNYKKIDDVVFSKKEWPKHIYIEIFCQDNVPNKEVKDLFWNIYRNISCGDEDVPNLYALVVSSRIEGNFNPLWLKDGEIKEAVIIDSEGFGHDVDKLVFSPSTIKYMQKVDMILWIIDSTKGMTNNDGLMLEELLRNGCLNKIKMCFNRLEKMDSKTEKSDEAKKNRIDSLINNLFKNYEDKKYDSNFEVVNFRYDILDESKRYYFDYLNEVIEDENGILKEEFISISEKLIAAGIDIEELKTKLNYTIDSLKKLVKYLNTPRMKNEKNESIDYYPEYSSSVLSRCCDIEVLSVKNKIIDDIISSHWNTVRSFTFRMVYCSSNYRWWRYINPENDLKTIVKTIALDYLMHPINYDKCEEGDKKLFREIIQEVQNGLAEKIDEFVEKRINNDVKEKWKYALNDYGIGSGNRRKNNVIKIFDEIFPFDKNKREKNVVYIDLYKCIKENERLKDLKAKIEI
;
A
#
# COMPACT_ATOMS: atom_id res chain seq x y z
N MET A 1 3.49 -30.42 29.53
CA MET A 1 4.20 -29.13 29.62
C MET A 1 4.26 -28.74 31.09
N GLU A 2 5.40 -28.28 31.59
CA GLU A 2 5.45 -27.61 32.89
C GLU A 2 4.58 -26.36 32.84
N LYS A 3 3.77 -26.10 33.88
CA LYS A 3 2.98 -24.88 33.95
C LYS A 3 3.92 -23.68 34.01
N ILE A 4 3.71 -22.71 33.13
CA ILE A 4 4.40 -21.42 33.16
C ILE A 4 4.04 -20.74 34.48
N LYS A 5 5.07 -20.42 35.26
CA LYS A 5 4.94 -19.74 36.54
C LYS A 5 4.92 -18.22 36.33
N VAL A 6 4.09 -17.55 37.12
CA VAL A 6 4.06 -16.09 37.24
C VAL A 6 4.69 -15.73 38.59
N TYR A 7 5.69 -14.86 38.56
CA TYR A 7 6.40 -14.38 39.75
C TYR A 7 5.97 -12.96 40.08
N LYS A 8 5.51 -12.74 41.31
CA LYS A 8 5.14 -11.42 41.82
C LYS A 8 6.39 -10.64 42.25
N ILE A 9 6.47 -9.38 41.86
CA ILE A 9 7.52 -8.44 42.24
C ILE A 9 6.86 -7.23 42.90
N ILE A 10 7.25 -6.90 44.13
CA ILE A 10 6.71 -5.75 44.85
C ILE A 10 7.71 -4.59 44.75
N ASN A 11 7.31 -3.50 44.11
CA ASN A 11 8.10 -2.27 44.10
C ASN A 11 7.51 -1.30 45.14
N LYS A 12 8.13 -1.26 46.33
CA LYS A 12 7.66 -0.45 47.47
C LYS A 12 7.79 1.05 47.22
N GLU A 13 8.82 1.49 46.49
CA GLU A 13 9.06 2.90 46.18
C GLU A 13 8.02 3.47 45.21
N LYS A 14 7.65 2.68 44.19
CA LYS A 14 6.64 3.07 43.20
C LYS A 14 5.20 2.74 43.63
N GLY A 15 5.02 2.05 44.77
CA GLY A 15 3.70 1.65 45.30
C GLY A 15 2.92 0.70 44.41
N ILE A 16 3.60 -0.13 43.60
CA ILE A 16 2.98 -1.02 42.60
C ILE A 16 3.47 -2.46 42.73
N ILE A 17 2.58 -3.39 42.39
CA ILE A 17 2.91 -4.79 42.17
C ILE A 17 3.12 -5.02 40.67
N SER A 18 4.21 -5.69 40.31
CA SER A 18 4.49 -6.17 38.96
C SER A 18 4.53 -7.69 38.92
N VAL A 19 4.39 -8.26 37.74
CA VAL A 19 4.51 -9.69 37.49
C VAL A 19 5.58 -9.96 36.45
N ASN A 20 6.36 -11.02 36.66
CA ASN A 20 7.34 -11.53 35.71
C ASN A 20 6.94 -12.97 35.33
N PHE A 21 6.82 -13.24 34.04
CA PHE A 21 6.40 -14.53 33.53
C PHE A 21 7.01 -14.79 32.15
N PHE A 22 7.10 -16.05 31.75
CA PHE A 22 7.40 -16.39 30.37
C PHE A 22 6.13 -16.20 29.54
N ASN A 23 6.12 -15.25 28.61
CA ASN A 23 4.97 -15.00 27.77
C ASN A 23 4.96 -16.04 26.64
N PRO A 24 4.00 -16.98 26.60
CA PRO A 24 3.99 -18.05 25.62
C PRO A 24 3.70 -17.56 24.21
N PHE A 25 2.94 -16.46 24.10
CA PHE A 25 2.61 -15.82 22.84
C PHE A 25 3.84 -15.13 22.22
N ARG A 26 4.58 -14.36 23.03
CA ARG A 26 5.81 -13.66 22.58
C ARG A 26 7.05 -14.56 22.57
N GLY A 27 7.03 -15.69 23.28
CA GLY A 27 8.17 -16.58 23.43
C GLY A 27 9.33 -16.02 24.25
N LYS A 28 9.11 -14.98 25.07
CA LYS A 28 10.14 -14.33 25.90
C LYS A 28 9.66 -14.06 27.32
N LYS A 29 10.59 -13.87 28.26
CA LYS A 29 10.27 -13.38 29.61
C LYS A 29 9.71 -11.96 29.50
N THR A 30 8.68 -11.67 30.27
CA THR A 30 7.93 -10.42 30.20
C THR A 30 7.63 -9.95 31.62
N THR A 31 7.95 -8.68 31.89
CA THR A 31 7.58 -8.00 33.14
C THR A 31 6.48 -6.99 32.84
N LYS A 32 5.37 -7.04 33.58
CA LYS A 32 4.25 -6.09 33.42
C LYS A 32 3.73 -5.63 34.78
N SER A 33 3.41 -4.35 34.88
CA SER A 33 2.80 -3.76 36.09
C SER A 33 1.31 -4.11 36.20
N LEU A 34 0.86 -4.45 37.41
CA LEU A 34 -0.55 -4.58 37.77
C LEU A 34 -1.23 -3.22 38.02
N GLY A 35 -0.52 -2.11 37.81
CA GLY A 35 -1.05 -0.75 37.74
C GLY A 35 -1.38 -0.10 39.09
N LYS A 36 -1.60 1.21 39.04
CA LYS A 36 -1.78 2.06 40.23
C LYS A 36 -3.10 1.76 40.97
N GLU A 37 -4.12 1.35 40.23
CA GLU A 37 -5.44 0.95 40.74
C GLU A 37 -5.44 -0.35 41.56
N VAL A 38 -4.47 -1.23 41.32
CA VAL A 38 -4.19 -2.39 42.17
C VAL A 38 -3.28 -1.97 43.34
N GLY A 39 -2.30 -1.10 43.06
CA GLY A 39 -1.38 -0.58 44.07
C GLY A 39 -0.61 -1.72 44.75
N LEU A 40 -0.61 -1.71 46.09
CA LEU A 40 -0.06 -2.79 46.93
C LEU A 40 -1.14 -3.73 47.48
N ASN A 41 -2.38 -3.70 46.96
CA ASN A 41 -3.46 -4.58 47.41
C ASN A 41 -3.21 -6.02 46.91
N GLU A 42 -2.86 -6.90 47.84
CA GLU A 42 -2.47 -8.28 47.51
C GLU A 42 -3.62 -9.13 46.96
N GLU A 43 -4.84 -8.97 47.46
CA GLU A 43 -6.00 -9.74 47.01
C GLU A 43 -6.36 -9.39 45.56
N LYS A 44 -6.43 -8.09 45.24
CA LYS A 44 -6.67 -7.62 43.86
C LYS A 44 -5.56 -8.08 42.91
N ALA A 45 -4.31 -8.06 43.37
CA ALA A 45 -3.18 -8.54 42.59
C ALA A 45 -3.28 -10.05 42.32
N GLN A 46 -3.65 -10.84 43.33
CA GLN A 46 -3.75 -12.29 43.20
C GLN A 46 -4.84 -12.71 42.20
N ILE A 47 -6.01 -12.05 42.20
CA ILE A 47 -7.08 -12.30 41.21
C ILE A 47 -6.58 -12.12 39.78
N ILE A 48 -5.78 -11.07 39.53
CA ILE A 48 -5.22 -10.81 38.20
C ILE A 48 -4.13 -11.85 37.87
N ILE A 49 -3.29 -12.21 38.84
CA ILE A 49 -2.25 -13.23 38.67
C ILE A 49 -2.88 -14.59 38.33
N ASP A 50 -3.94 -14.99 39.00
CA ASP A 50 -4.58 -16.30 38.77
C ASP A 50 -5.17 -16.37 37.37
N LYS A 51 -5.88 -15.32 36.94
CA LYS A 51 -6.38 -15.21 35.56
C LYS A 51 -5.25 -15.10 34.53
N LEU A 52 -4.12 -14.48 34.87
CA LEU A 52 -2.94 -14.47 34.00
C LEU A 52 -2.34 -15.87 33.86
N VAL A 53 -2.25 -16.62 34.96
CA VAL A 53 -1.80 -18.02 34.98
C VAL A 53 -2.73 -18.87 34.13
N GLU A 54 -4.04 -18.70 34.23
CA GLU A 54 -5.03 -19.36 33.37
C GLU A 54 -4.80 -19.01 31.89
N LEU A 55 -4.65 -17.71 31.59
CA LEU A 55 -4.45 -17.22 30.23
C LEU A 55 -3.20 -17.83 29.57
N ILE A 56 -2.04 -17.78 30.26
CA ILE A 56 -0.76 -18.22 29.69
C ILE A 56 -0.56 -19.74 29.72
N ASN A 57 -1.37 -20.49 30.46
CA ASN A 57 -1.30 -21.95 30.50
C ASN A 57 -2.40 -22.63 29.67
N THR A 58 -3.35 -21.87 29.13
CA THR A 58 -4.38 -22.40 28.23
C THR A 58 -3.92 -22.24 26.79
N LYS A 59 -3.34 -23.30 26.23
CA LYS A 59 -2.72 -23.29 24.90
C LYS A 59 -3.64 -22.71 23.81
N GLU A 60 -4.91 -23.10 23.84
CA GLU A 60 -5.94 -22.62 22.90
C GLU A 60 -6.05 -21.09 22.84
N TYR A 61 -5.84 -20.39 23.96
CA TYR A 61 -6.02 -18.94 24.03
C TYR A 61 -4.98 -18.13 23.25
N PHE A 62 -3.78 -18.68 23.05
CA PHE A 62 -2.68 -17.96 22.39
C PHE A 62 -2.14 -18.66 21.15
N GLU A 63 -2.87 -19.66 20.65
CA GLU A 63 -2.55 -20.37 19.41
C GLU A 63 -2.93 -19.59 18.16
N ASP A 64 -4.06 -18.88 18.13
CA ASP A 64 -4.44 -18.05 16.99
C ASP A 64 -5.39 -16.90 17.39
N TYR A 65 -5.86 -16.13 16.41
CA TYR A 65 -6.79 -15.01 16.65
C TYR A 65 -8.13 -15.48 17.22
N SER A 66 -8.60 -16.67 16.82
CA SER A 66 -9.82 -17.29 17.37
C SER A 66 -9.59 -17.67 18.83
N GLY A 67 -8.39 -18.17 19.15
CA GLY A 67 -7.92 -18.38 20.51
C GLY A 67 -7.95 -17.11 21.34
N TYR A 68 -7.44 -16.00 20.79
CA TYR A 68 -7.53 -14.69 21.44
C TYR A 68 -8.99 -14.26 21.67
N LEU A 69 -9.87 -14.44 20.68
CA LEU A 69 -11.30 -14.11 20.82
C LEU A 69 -11.95 -14.93 21.93
N LYS A 70 -11.66 -16.24 21.97
CA LYS A 70 -12.12 -17.13 23.02
C LYS A 70 -11.60 -16.71 24.40
N ALA A 71 -10.30 -16.39 24.50
CA ALA A 71 -9.71 -15.86 25.72
C ALA A 71 -10.37 -14.55 26.17
N LYS A 72 -10.77 -13.71 25.22
CA LYS A 72 -11.47 -12.46 25.49
C LYS A 72 -12.87 -12.70 26.04
N GLU A 73 -13.62 -13.62 25.45
CA GLU A 73 -14.94 -14.02 25.93
C GLU A 73 -14.87 -14.67 27.32
N ASP A 74 -13.95 -15.62 27.50
CA ASP A 74 -13.84 -16.44 28.71
C ASP A 74 -13.32 -15.64 29.92
N LEU A 75 -12.31 -14.78 29.73
CA LEU A 75 -11.67 -14.06 30.84
C LEU A 75 -12.27 -12.68 31.10
N ASN A 76 -12.90 -12.08 30.08
CA ASN A 76 -13.49 -10.74 30.07
C ASN A 76 -12.61 -9.68 30.77
N ASN A 77 -11.32 -9.64 30.39
CA ASN A 77 -10.33 -8.77 31.02
C ASN A 77 -9.32 -8.25 30.00
N ASP A 78 -9.64 -7.12 29.37
CA ASP A 78 -8.82 -6.49 28.33
C ASP A 78 -7.39 -6.18 28.78
N ARG A 79 -7.18 -5.94 30.08
CA ARG A 79 -5.85 -5.66 30.63
C ARG A 79 -4.96 -6.90 30.58
N LEU A 80 -5.47 -8.05 31.02
CA LEU A 80 -4.73 -9.32 30.96
C LEU A 80 -4.37 -9.70 29.54
N LEU A 81 -5.34 -9.53 28.63
CA LEU A 81 -5.11 -9.74 27.21
C LEU A 81 -4.00 -8.83 26.68
N LYS A 82 -3.97 -7.54 27.05
CA LYS A 82 -2.86 -6.63 26.68
C LYS A 82 -1.52 -7.08 27.26
N MET A 83 -1.48 -7.63 28.47
CA MET A 83 -0.22 -8.10 29.09
C MET A 83 0.41 -9.26 28.32
N VAL A 84 -0.41 -10.16 27.75
CA VAL A 84 0.06 -11.34 27.00
C VAL A 84 0.19 -11.07 25.51
N PHE A 85 -0.81 -10.42 24.91
CA PHE A 85 -0.92 -10.29 23.46
C PHE A 85 -0.42 -8.95 22.90
N SER A 86 -0.01 -7.98 23.72
CA SER A 86 0.53 -6.70 23.22
C SER A 86 1.62 -6.93 22.16
N GLY A 87 1.64 -6.10 21.11
CA GLY A 87 2.60 -6.22 20.00
C GLY A 87 2.43 -7.49 19.14
N GLY A 88 1.33 -8.23 19.30
CA GLY A 88 1.00 -9.34 18.42
C GLY A 88 0.58 -8.87 17.05
N ASP A 89 1.25 -9.32 16.00
CA ASP A 89 0.92 -9.01 14.60
C ASP A 89 -0.55 -9.34 14.23
N PHE A 90 -1.20 -10.25 14.96
CA PHE A 90 -2.64 -10.52 14.86
C PHE A 90 -3.53 -9.27 14.99
N PHE A 91 -3.12 -8.30 15.82
CA PHE A 91 -3.88 -7.06 16.01
C PHE A 91 -3.76 -6.10 14.82
N LYS A 92 -2.66 -6.16 14.07
CA LYS A 92 -2.47 -5.38 12.82
C LYS A 92 -3.37 -5.89 11.70
N LEU A 93 -3.60 -7.19 11.67
CA LEU A 93 -4.39 -7.82 10.60
C LEU A 93 -5.89 -7.62 10.83
N LYS A 94 -6.32 -7.76 12.08
CA LYS A 94 -7.68 -7.40 12.47
C LYS A 94 -7.96 -5.92 12.22
N SER A 95 -6.99 -5.04 12.47
CA SER A 95 -7.17 -3.61 12.22
C SER A 95 -7.35 -3.31 10.74
N GLU A 96 -6.58 -3.92 9.84
CA GLU A 96 -6.76 -3.77 8.38
C GLU A 96 -8.16 -4.20 7.91
N GLU A 97 -8.66 -5.35 8.37
CA GLU A 97 -9.99 -5.84 8.02
C GLU A 97 -11.10 -4.94 8.59
N GLU A 98 -11.00 -4.56 9.87
CA GLU A 98 -11.93 -3.61 10.52
C GLU A 98 -11.97 -2.27 9.77
N ARG A 99 -10.81 -1.74 9.36
CA ARG A 99 -10.69 -0.51 8.56
C ARG A 99 -11.45 -0.63 7.24
N ARG A 100 -11.21 -1.70 6.50
CA ARG A 100 -11.86 -1.93 5.20
C ARG A 100 -13.37 -2.04 5.34
N ILE A 101 -13.84 -2.86 6.29
CA ILE A 101 -15.28 -3.03 6.57
C ILE A 101 -15.92 -1.68 6.92
N TYR A 102 -15.27 -0.89 7.75
CA TYR A 102 -15.79 0.43 8.14
C TYR A 102 -15.88 1.39 6.94
N ILE A 103 -14.83 1.48 6.14
CA ILE A 103 -14.80 2.34 4.95
C ILE A 103 -15.84 1.91 3.93
N ASP A 104 -15.91 0.60 3.60
CA ASP A 104 -16.90 0.05 2.67
C ASP A 104 -18.34 0.26 3.16
N LYS A 105 -18.56 0.22 4.48
CA LYS A 105 -19.86 0.53 5.10
C LYS A 105 -20.25 2.01 4.94
N LYS A 106 -19.29 2.93 4.99
CA LYS A 106 -19.55 4.38 4.90
C LYS A 106 -19.65 4.88 3.45
N ILE A 107 -18.74 4.44 2.60
CA ILE A 107 -18.67 4.80 1.20
C ILE A 107 -18.30 3.54 0.44
N ASN A 108 -19.21 2.92 -0.31
CA ASN A 108 -18.91 1.72 -1.08
C ASN A 108 -18.54 2.09 -2.53
N ILE A 109 -17.44 1.53 -3.05
CA ILE A 109 -17.00 1.68 -4.45
C ILE A 109 -17.72 0.72 -5.40
N ASN A 110 -18.34 -0.34 -4.87
CA ASN A 110 -19.06 -1.35 -5.63
C ASN A 110 -20.57 -1.06 -5.62
N ASN A 111 -21.21 -1.48 -6.71
CA ASN A 111 -22.66 -1.57 -6.81
C ASN A 111 -23.17 -2.85 -6.13
N LYS A 112 -24.49 -3.05 -6.14
CA LYS A 112 -25.13 -4.21 -5.49
C LYS A 112 -24.77 -5.55 -6.15
N ASP A 113 -24.36 -5.55 -7.42
CA ASP A 113 -24.02 -6.74 -8.19
C ASP A 113 -22.53 -7.13 -8.06
N GLY A 114 -21.76 -6.36 -7.28
CA GLY A 114 -20.33 -6.61 -7.02
C GLY A 114 -19.36 -5.99 -8.03
N GLY A 115 -19.84 -5.29 -9.06
CA GLY A 115 -19.01 -4.47 -9.95
C GLY A 115 -18.82 -3.06 -9.42
N TYR A 116 -17.88 -2.29 -9.96
CA TYR A 116 -17.70 -0.88 -9.53
C TYR A 116 -18.89 0.00 -9.90
N ARG A 117 -19.12 1.05 -9.11
CA ARG A 117 -20.04 2.15 -9.40
C ARG A 117 -19.54 2.98 -10.57
N GLY A 118 -20.30 3.05 -11.67
CA GLY A 118 -19.83 3.69 -12.90
C GLY A 118 -18.53 3.09 -13.46
N LYS A 119 -17.82 3.85 -14.31
CA LYS A 119 -16.51 3.47 -14.87
C LYS A 119 -15.41 3.59 -13.81
N ALA A 120 -14.57 2.56 -13.68
CA ALA A 120 -13.46 2.54 -12.73
C ALA A 120 -12.11 2.76 -13.42
N ILE A 121 -11.28 3.64 -12.84
CA ILE A 121 -9.96 3.99 -13.37
C ILE A 121 -8.91 3.85 -12.28
N GLN A 122 -7.83 3.13 -12.59
CA GLN A 122 -6.65 3.02 -11.73
C GLN A 122 -5.48 3.84 -12.25
N PHE A 123 -4.76 4.49 -11.34
CA PHE A 123 -3.57 5.28 -11.66
C PHE A 123 -2.30 4.50 -11.28
N LEU A 124 -1.41 4.28 -12.26
CA LEU A 124 -0.13 3.61 -12.10
C LEU A 124 1.02 4.52 -12.53
N GLY A 125 2.22 4.26 -12.03
CA GLY A 125 3.43 5.01 -12.38
C GLY A 125 4.38 5.20 -11.19
N ALA A 126 5.61 5.61 -11.49
CA ALA A 126 6.64 5.86 -10.48
C ALA A 126 6.23 6.97 -9.48
N SER A 127 6.88 6.99 -8.33
CA SER A 127 6.73 8.09 -7.37
C SER A 127 7.07 9.44 -8.03
N GLY A 128 6.25 10.46 -7.78
CA GLY A 128 6.44 11.80 -8.34
C GLY A 128 6.13 11.95 -9.84
N ALA A 129 5.67 10.92 -10.54
CA ALA A 129 5.33 11.00 -11.97
C ALA A 129 4.13 11.93 -12.27
N GLY A 130 3.26 12.19 -11.29
CA GLY A 130 2.10 13.08 -11.44
C GLY A 130 0.72 12.43 -11.24
N LYS A 131 0.66 11.19 -10.73
CA LYS A 131 -0.59 10.44 -10.45
C LYS A 131 -1.63 11.27 -9.72
N THR A 132 -1.31 11.68 -8.50
CA THR A 132 -2.26 12.39 -7.66
C THR A 132 -2.53 13.81 -8.13
N LYS A 133 -1.61 14.45 -8.85
CA LYS A 133 -1.89 15.74 -9.50
C LYS A 133 -2.96 15.58 -10.58
N THR A 134 -2.94 14.48 -11.33
CA THR A 134 -4.02 14.15 -12.28
C THR A 134 -5.34 13.91 -11.55
N ILE A 135 -5.32 13.19 -10.42
CA ILE A 135 -6.51 12.97 -9.59
C ILE A 135 -7.06 14.29 -9.05
N GLN A 136 -6.21 15.16 -8.53
CA GLN A 136 -6.56 16.49 -8.02
C GLN A 136 -7.20 17.38 -9.10
N GLN A 137 -6.72 17.30 -10.34
CA GLN A 137 -7.38 17.97 -11.48
C GLN A 137 -8.76 17.38 -11.76
N LEU A 138 -8.90 16.05 -11.71
CA LEU A 138 -10.15 15.36 -12.02
C LEU A 138 -11.26 15.59 -11.00
N ILE A 139 -10.92 15.67 -9.72
CA ILE A 139 -11.88 15.88 -8.63
C ILE A 139 -12.04 17.36 -8.26
N GLY A 140 -11.24 18.26 -8.85
CA GLY A 140 -11.33 19.70 -8.63
C GLY A 140 -10.71 20.19 -7.33
N SER A 141 -9.72 19.48 -6.78
CA SER A 141 -9.11 19.76 -5.47
C SER A 141 -7.68 20.28 -5.54
N ILE A 142 -7.16 20.53 -6.75
CA ILE A 142 -5.77 20.97 -6.99
C ILE A 142 -5.35 22.20 -6.17
N LYS A 143 -6.27 23.15 -5.95
CA LYS A 143 -6.06 24.34 -5.10
C LYS A 143 -5.67 24.03 -3.66
N TYR A 144 -6.16 22.91 -3.14
CA TYR A 144 -6.01 22.52 -1.75
C TYR A 144 -4.83 21.56 -1.54
N ASN A 145 -4.29 21.01 -2.64
CA ASN A 145 -3.27 19.95 -2.62
C ASN A 145 -3.75 18.69 -1.86
N THR A 146 -5.04 18.36 -2.03
CA THR A 146 -5.73 17.23 -1.37
C THR A 146 -6.39 16.33 -2.42
N PRO A 147 -6.46 15.00 -2.28
CA PRO A 147 -5.72 14.21 -1.32
C PRO A 147 -4.21 14.44 -1.44
N ALA A 148 -3.51 14.26 -0.34
CA ALA A 148 -2.07 14.40 -0.31
C ALA A 148 -1.40 13.39 -1.24
N SER A 149 -0.41 13.88 -1.98
CA SER A 149 0.66 13.05 -2.51
C SER A 149 1.96 13.80 -2.38
N THR A 150 2.98 13.14 -1.87
CA THR A 150 4.33 13.69 -1.90
C THR A 150 5.20 12.83 -2.78
N THR A 151 6.25 13.45 -3.31
CA THR A 151 7.24 12.90 -4.26
C THR A 151 7.94 11.63 -3.78
N SER A 152 7.70 11.25 -2.53
CA SER A 152 8.31 10.13 -1.87
C SER A 152 7.25 9.24 -1.16
N ASN A 153 5.95 9.47 -1.40
CA ASN A 153 4.87 8.59 -0.93
C ASN A 153 4.82 7.32 -1.79
N THR A 154 5.08 6.17 -1.19
CA THR A 154 4.14 5.06 -1.32
C THR A 154 2.78 5.60 -0.96
N THR A 155 1.80 5.39 -1.81
CA THR A 155 0.39 5.44 -1.40
C THR A 155 0.21 4.32 -0.35
N VAL A 156 0.54 4.60 0.91
CA VAL A 156 0.24 3.70 2.04
C VAL A 156 -1.26 3.69 2.27
N SER A 157 -1.86 4.86 2.06
CA SER A 157 -3.29 5.02 1.93
C SER A 157 -3.72 4.87 0.48
N ASN A 158 -4.39 3.76 0.20
CA ASN A 158 -5.27 3.69 -0.96
C ASN A 158 -6.23 4.88 -0.84
N PHE A 159 -6.11 5.82 -1.79
CA PHE A 159 -7.09 6.87 -1.97
C PHE A 159 -8.05 6.41 -3.04
N GLU A 160 -9.33 6.47 -2.71
CA GLU A 160 -10.39 6.15 -3.65
C GLU A 160 -11.41 7.29 -3.66
N ALA A 161 -11.88 7.65 -4.85
CA ALA A 161 -12.97 8.60 -5.00
C ALA A 161 -14.12 7.98 -5.77
N VAL A 162 -15.33 8.15 -5.25
CA VAL A 162 -16.58 7.84 -5.95
C VAL A 162 -17.19 9.15 -6.41
N ILE A 163 -17.08 9.43 -7.70
CA ILE A 163 -17.77 10.58 -8.31
C ILE A 163 -19.23 10.18 -8.51
N ASN A 164 -20.13 10.98 -7.96
CA ASN A 164 -21.57 10.90 -8.20
C ASN A 164 -22.09 12.30 -8.51
N GLY A 165 -22.20 12.61 -9.80
CA GLY A 165 -22.56 13.94 -10.30
C GLY A 165 -23.96 14.41 -9.88
N SER A 166 -24.83 13.49 -9.48
CA SER A 166 -26.19 13.78 -9.00
C SER A 166 -26.31 13.87 -7.48
N SER A 167 -25.22 13.62 -6.74
CA SER A 167 -25.23 13.62 -5.28
C SER A 167 -25.42 15.02 -4.72
N ASN A 168 -26.38 15.16 -3.81
CA ASN A 168 -26.54 16.34 -2.96
C ASN A 168 -25.66 16.29 -1.69
N SER A 169 -24.76 15.31 -1.60
CA SER A 169 -23.88 15.09 -0.45
C SER A 169 -22.43 15.00 -0.86
N LEU A 170 -21.54 15.57 -0.02
CA LEU A 170 -20.09 15.39 -0.08
C LEU A 170 -19.64 14.64 1.17
N LYS A 171 -19.00 13.49 0.98
CA LYS A 171 -18.64 12.57 2.05
C LYS A 171 -17.14 12.30 2.03
N MET A 172 -16.57 12.15 3.21
CA MET A 172 -15.23 11.61 3.41
C MET A 172 -15.25 10.59 4.53
N VAL A 173 -14.41 9.56 4.38
CA VAL A 173 -14.06 8.64 5.46
C VAL A 173 -12.55 8.44 5.44
N ALA A 174 -11.93 8.43 6.61
CA ALA A 174 -10.53 8.08 6.76
C ALA A 174 -10.31 7.16 7.95
N SER A 175 -9.35 6.26 7.81
CA SER A 175 -8.86 5.40 8.89
C SER A 175 -7.46 5.79 9.31
N PHE A 176 -7.17 5.68 10.60
CA PHE A 176 -5.87 6.02 11.17
C PHE A 176 -5.02 4.79 11.51
N LEU A 177 -3.71 5.00 11.59
CA LEU A 177 -2.78 4.06 12.21
C LEU A 177 -3.25 3.77 13.63
N ASN A 178 -3.19 2.51 14.03
CA ASN A 178 -3.43 2.17 15.41
C ASN A 178 -2.26 2.64 16.26
N LYS A 179 -2.50 2.88 17.54
CA LYS A 179 -1.47 3.35 18.47
C LYS A 179 -0.26 2.42 18.49
N GLU A 180 -0.50 1.12 18.49
CA GLU A 180 0.54 0.10 18.51
C GLU A 180 1.39 0.12 17.23
N GLU A 181 0.77 0.31 16.05
CA GLU A 181 1.49 0.43 14.78
C GLU A 181 2.38 1.67 14.75
N LEU A 182 1.87 2.81 15.22
CA LEU A 182 2.67 4.04 15.32
C LEU A 182 3.86 3.84 16.27
N ILE A 183 3.64 3.23 17.43
CA ILE A 183 4.71 2.95 18.41
C ILE A 183 5.81 2.10 17.76
N GLU A 184 5.46 1.08 16.99
CA GLU A 184 6.47 0.27 16.30
C GLU A 184 7.29 1.06 15.29
N TYR A 185 6.65 1.91 14.47
CA TYR A 185 7.38 2.81 13.57
C TYR A 185 8.31 3.76 14.33
N LEU A 186 7.85 4.31 15.45
CA LEU A 186 8.67 5.17 16.30
C LEU A 186 9.89 4.41 16.85
N MET A 187 9.68 3.17 17.32
CA MET A 187 10.77 2.33 17.82
C MET A 187 11.79 2.01 16.71
N ASP A 188 11.33 1.68 15.49
CA ASP A 188 12.20 1.45 14.34
C ASP A 188 13.03 2.69 13.98
N ASN A 189 12.40 3.86 13.98
CA ASN A 189 13.07 5.13 13.73
C ASN A 189 14.12 5.43 14.79
N VAL A 190 13.83 5.17 16.07
CA VAL A 190 14.77 5.34 17.18
C VAL A 190 15.97 4.40 17.04
N LEU A 191 15.74 3.10 16.79
CA LEU A 191 16.83 2.14 16.59
C LEU A 191 17.70 2.52 15.39
N LYS A 192 17.10 3.01 14.30
CA LYS A 192 17.82 3.54 13.14
C LYS A 192 18.71 4.72 13.53
N CYS A 193 18.17 5.68 14.29
CA CYS A 193 18.93 6.83 14.77
C CYS A 193 20.11 6.40 15.65
N ILE A 194 19.95 5.40 16.52
CA ILE A 194 21.05 4.84 17.33
C ILE A 194 22.20 4.36 16.43
N LYS A 195 21.90 3.57 15.39
CA LYS A 195 22.92 3.10 14.43
C LYS A 195 23.59 4.24 13.69
N ILE A 196 22.83 5.24 13.26
CA ILE A 196 23.35 6.44 12.59
C ILE A 196 24.32 7.19 13.51
N ILE A 197 23.97 7.38 14.78
CA ILE A 197 24.81 8.05 15.78
C ILE A 197 26.11 7.28 15.99
N LEU A 198 26.03 5.98 16.24
CA LEU A 198 27.20 5.12 16.44
C LEU A 198 28.14 5.11 15.22
N ASN A 199 27.61 5.28 14.02
CA ASN A 199 28.38 5.25 12.77
C ASN A 199 28.98 6.62 12.33
N ASN A 200 28.61 7.75 12.95
CA ASN A 200 29.07 9.10 12.53
C ASN A 200 29.96 9.80 13.56
N ASN A 201 31.11 10.34 13.13
CA ASN A 201 31.87 11.30 13.94
C ASN A 201 31.17 12.64 13.85
N GLU A 202 30.92 13.29 14.99
CA GLU A 202 30.27 14.59 15.13
C GLU A 202 30.52 15.52 13.93
N ASN A 203 29.56 15.54 13.00
CA ASN A 203 29.57 16.36 11.79
C ASN A 203 28.44 17.38 11.92
N ASN A 204 28.64 18.57 11.35
CA ASN A 204 27.64 19.66 11.36
C ASN A 204 26.27 19.27 10.76
N ASP A 205 26.19 18.17 10.00
CA ASP A 205 24.96 17.66 9.39
C ASP A 205 24.27 16.53 10.18
N LEU A 206 24.88 16.01 11.26
CA LEU A 206 24.34 14.86 12.02
C LEU A 206 22.94 15.17 12.56
N ASP A 207 22.74 16.39 13.05
CA ASP A 207 21.46 16.88 13.54
C ASP A 207 20.37 16.72 12.50
N ARG A 208 20.59 17.30 11.31
CA ARG A 208 19.64 17.23 10.19
C ARG A 208 19.33 15.77 9.81
N ILE A 209 20.32 14.89 9.86
CA ILE A 209 20.14 13.47 9.59
C ILE A 209 19.26 12.83 10.67
N ILE A 210 19.52 13.06 11.96
CA ILE A 210 18.70 12.51 13.06
C ILE A 210 17.25 12.99 12.93
N PHE A 211 17.01 14.29 12.74
CA PHE A 211 15.66 14.84 12.58
C PHE A 211 14.91 14.22 11.39
N ASN A 212 15.56 14.05 10.24
CA ASN A 212 14.93 13.43 9.08
C ASN A 212 14.55 11.96 9.34
N ASN A 213 15.37 11.23 10.08
CA ASN A 213 15.20 9.79 10.33
C ASN A 213 14.27 9.48 11.51
N ILE A 214 14.16 10.37 12.51
CA ILE A 214 13.25 10.15 13.63
C ILE A 214 11.78 10.36 13.21
N PHE A 215 11.54 11.29 12.29
CA PHE A 215 10.18 11.62 11.82
C PHE A 215 9.75 10.88 10.56
N SER A 216 10.66 10.16 9.88
CA SER A 216 10.34 9.43 8.66
C SER A 216 10.82 7.99 8.70
N SER A 217 9.93 7.03 8.44
CA SER A 217 10.28 5.62 8.33
C SER A 217 11.01 5.29 7.02
N ASN A 218 11.76 4.19 7.02
CA ASN A 218 12.54 3.72 5.86
C ASN A 218 11.68 3.43 4.63
N ASP A 219 10.57 2.73 4.86
CA ASP A 219 9.55 2.40 3.86
C ASP A 219 8.71 3.62 3.46
N MET A 220 9.06 4.80 3.99
CA MET A 220 8.40 6.08 3.76
C MET A 220 6.93 6.11 4.19
N LYS A 221 6.48 5.11 4.96
CA LYS A 221 5.07 4.97 5.35
C LYS A 221 4.64 5.91 6.46
N LEU A 222 5.53 6.25 7.38
CA LEU A 222 5.30 7.25 8.42
C LEU A 222 6.13 8.49 8.11
N ARG A 223 5.48 9.67 8.12
CA ARG A 223 6.12 10.97 7.90
C ARG A 223 5.53 12.02 8.81
N LEU A 224 6.02 12.05 10.03
CA LEU A 224 5.51 12.96 11.05
C LEU A 224 5.73 14.43 10.70
N ASN A 225 6.58 14.77 9.73
CA ASN A 225 6.75 16.15 9.25
C ASN A 225 5.42 16.81 8.83
N PHE A 226 4.47 16.11 8.21
CA PHE A 226 3.16 16.73 7.86
C PHE A 226 2.34 17.17 9.08
N LEU A 227 2.62 16.59 10.24
CA LEU A 227 1.98 16.95 11.51
C LEU A 227 2.87 17.87 12.35
N LEU A 228 4.18 17.66 12.33
CA LEU A 228 5.14 18.20 13.30
C LEU A 228 6.07 19.29 12.73
N ARG A 229 6.06 19.57 11.42
CA ARG A 229 7.07 20.47 10.81
C ARG A 229 7.07 21.91 11.35
N ASN A 230 5.94 22.35 11.92
CA ASN A 230 5.85 23.67 12.55
C ASN A 230 6.50 23.74 13.95
N LEU A 231 7.01 22.62 14.46
CA LEU A 231 7.91 22.64 15.62
C LEU A 231 9.29 23.09 15.13
N ASN A 232 9.74 24.26 15.60
CA ASN A 232 11.05 24.80 15.24
C ASN A 232 12.16 23.78 15.58
N LYS A 233 13.29 23.80 14.86
CA LYS A 233 14.48 23.00 15.23
C LYS A 233 15.04 23.34 16.62
N GLU A 234 14.59 24.47 17.16
CA GLU A 234 14.89 24.98 18.49
C GLU A 234 13.79 24.65 19.52
N ASP A 235 12.80 23.82 19.17
CA ASP A 235 11.81 23.33 20.13
C ASP A 235 12.52 22.50 21.21
N ASP A 236 12.37 22.93 22.46
CA ASP A 236 13.03 22.35 23.62
C ASP A 236 12.79 20.84 23.75
N ASN A 237 11.60 20.36 23.35
CA ASN A 237 11.28 18.94 23.43
C ASN A 237 12.06 18.12 22.39
N ILE A 238 12.24 18.66 21.19
CA ILE A 238 12.98 17.93 20.15
C ILE A 238 14.49 17.98 20.41
N LEU A 239 14.99 19.10 20.92
CA LEU A 239 16.38 19.19 21.38
C LEU A 239 16.65 18.21 22.54
N ASN A 240 15.69 18.06 23.45
CA ASN A 240 15.76 17.07 24.53
C ASN A 240 15.84 15.63 23.98
N ILE A 241 14.97 15.26 23.03
CA ILE A 241 15.01 13.93 22.39
C ILE A 241 16.37 13.65 21.77
N LYS A 242 16.96 14.62 21.07
CA LYS A 242 18.29 14.49 20.46
C LYS A 242 19.36 14.21 21.53
N ASN A 243 19.39 14.99 22.60
CA ASN A 243 20.40 14.86 23.64
C ASN A 243 20.32 13.47 24.32
N ILE A 244 19.10 13.03 24.64
CA ILE A 244 18.86 11.69 25.19
C ILE A 244 19.28 10.60 24.20
N LEU A 245 19.03 10.77 22.89
CA LEU A 245 19.44 9.80 21.87
C LEU A 245 20.97 9.67 21.79
N MET A 246 21.69 10.79 21.80
CA MET A 246 23.15 10.79 21.73
C MET A 246 23.78 10.10 22.93
N GLU A 247 23.34 10.44 24.15
CA GLU A 247 23.88 9.87 25.38
C GLU A 247 23.59 8.35 25.48
N ASN A 248 22.35 7.95 25.30
CA ASN A 248 21.98 6.54 25.45
C ASN A 248 22.54 5.66 24.32
N SER A 249 22.74 6.18 23.10
CA SER A 249 23.37 5.38 22.03
C SER A 249 24.75 4.89 22.45
N ILE A 250 25.53 5.75 23.10
CA ILE A 250 26.87 5.43 23.62
C ILE A 250 26.77 4.41 24.75
N ASN A 251 25.83 4.60 25.68
CA ASN A 251 25.62 3.69 26.81
C ASN A 251 25.20 2.29 26.34
N ILE A 252 24.26 2.19 25.40
CA ILE A 252 23.78 0.91 24.83
C ILE A 252 24.92 0.14 24.16
N TRP A 253 25.76 0.82 23.38
CA TRP A 253 26.95 0.18 22.80
C TRP A 253 27.93 -0.26 23.89
N SER A 254 28.16 0.58 24.90
CA SER A 254 29.06 0.26 26.01
C SER A 254 28.61 -1.00 26.73
N ASP A 255 27.32 -1.10 27.11
CA ASP A 255 26.75 -2.27 27.77
C ASP A 255 26.93 -3.55 26.94
N PHE A 256 26.58 -3.51 25.65
CA PHE A 256 26.76 -4.64 24.74
C PHE A 256 28.24 -5.05 24.61
N SER A 257 29.12 -4.07 24.38
CA SER A 257 30.56 -4.32 24.21
C SER A 257 31.19 -4.91 25.48
N ASN A 258 30.76 -4.45 26.66
CA ASN A 258 31.21 -4.96 27.95
C ASN A 258 30.74 -6.40 28.17
N GLU A 259 29.48 -6.71 27.86
CA GLU A 259 28.92 -8.06 27.95
C GLU A 259 29.68 -9.04 27.03
N ARG A 260 30.01 -8.60 25.82
CA ARG A 260 30.71 -9.40 24.80
C ARG A 260 32.23 -9.35 24.92
N LYS A 261 32.78 -8.60 25.88
CA LYS A 261 34.23 -8.38 26.10
C LYS A 261 34.93 -7.84 24.84
N ILE A 262 34.25 -6.97 24.10
CA ILE A 262 34.74 -6.29 22.91
C ILE A 262 35.30 -4.94 23.34
N ASN A 263 36.55 -4.64 22.98
CA ASN A 263 37.19 -3.34 23.25
C ASN A 263 37.41 -2.58 21.94
N LEU A 264 36.36 -2.46 21.15
CA LEU A 264 36.33 -1.78 19.86
C LEU A 264 35.08 -0.89 19.80
N SER A 265 35.15 0.20 19.03
CA SER A 265 33.97 0.98 18.71
C SER A 265 33.06 0.23 17.72
N TYR A 266 31.78 0.63 17.65
CA TYR A 266 30.81 0.07 16.70
C TYR A 266 31.30 0.06 15.23
N ARG A 267 32.20 0.98 14.87
CA ARG A 267 32.70 1.11 13.50
C ARG A 267 33.83 0.15 13.19
N GLU A 268 34.58 -0.26 14.20
CA GLU A 268 35.76 -1.11 14.07
C GLU A 268 35.41 -2.60 14.12
N VAL A 269 34.20 -2.95 14.56
CA VAL A 269 33.74 -4.34 14.61
C VAL A 269 33.32 -4.89 13.23
N SER A 270 33.40 -6.22 13.08
CA SER A 270 33.01 -6.94 11.85
C SER A 270 31.50 -6.92 11.60
N GLU A 271 31.08 -7.26 10.38
CA GLU A 271 29.65 -7.41 10.03
C GLU A 271 28.93 -8.44 10.88
N GLU A 272 29.62 -9.51 11.30
CA GLU A 272 29.08 -10.52 12.23
C GLU A 272 28.71 -9.88 13.58
N PHE A 273 29.61 -9.10 14.18
CA PHE A 273 29.33 -8.41 15.44
C PHE A 273 28.30 -7.29 15.31
N ARG A 274 28.24 -6.61 14.17
CA ARG A 274 27.15 -5.65 13.90
C ARG A 274 25.81 -6.36 13.79
N SER A 275 25.78 -7.55 13.20
CA SER A 275 24.57 -8.39 13.15
C SER A 275 24.17 -8.85 14.55
N GLU A 276 25.12 -9.24 15.41
CA GLU A 276 24.84 -9.57 16.82
C GLU A 276 24.32 -8.36 17.61
N PHE A 277 24.86 -7.16 17.37
CA PHE A 277 24.35 -5.93 17.98
C PHE A 277 22.94 -5.59 17.49
N ASP A 278 22.68 -5.76 16.20
CA ASP A 278 21.35 -5.57 15.59
C ASP A 278 20.32 -6.51 16.23
N GLU A 279 20.70 -7.77 16.52
CA GLU A 279 19.87 -8.71 17.27
C GLU A 279 19.66 -8.24 18.72
N TYR A 280 20.73 -7.80 19.41
CA TYR A 280 20.64 -7.30 20.79
C TYR A 280 19.68 -6.12 20.95
N ILE A 281 19.76 -5.12 20.07
CA ILE A 281 18.86 -3.96 20.15
C ILE A 281 17.42 -4.32 19.77
N GLU A 282 17.21 -5.29 18.87
CA GLU A 282 15.87 -5.74 18.49
C GLU A 282 15.22 -6.55 19.64
N GLU A 283 15.99 -7.36 20.35
CA GLU A 283 15.51 -8.11 21.53
C GLU A 283 15.07 -7.18 22.68
N ASN A 284 15.82 -6.09 22.88
CA ASN A 284 15.63 -5.10 23.95
C ASN A 284 14.90 -3.83 23.49
N LYS A 285 14.32 -3.84 22.27
CA LYS A 285 13.74 -2.68 21.61
C LYS A 285 12.68 -1.94 22.43
N GLU A 286 11.80 -2.67 23.14
CA GLU A 286 10.77 -2.07 24.00
C GLU A 286 11.38 -1.20 25.11
N ASP A 287 12.42 -1.70 25.78
CA ASP A 287 13.05 -1.03 26.93
C ASP A 287 13.95 0.12 26.46
N ILE A 288 14.73 -0.09 25.39
CA ILE A 288 15.58 0.95 24.78
C ILE A 288 14.74 2.15 24.31
N CYS A 289 13.57 1.89 23.72
CA CYS A 289 12.78 2.94 23.09
C CYS A 289 11.75 3.62 24.01
N GLU A 290 11.51 3.12 25.23
CA GLU A 290 10.37 3.52 26.08
C GLU A 290 10.31 5.04 26.32
N GLU A 291 11.43 5.64 26.72
CA GLU A 291 11.50 7.08 27.03
C GLU A 291 11.21 7.94 25.79
N TYR A 292 11.87 7.64 24.67
CA TYR A 292 11.71 8.37 23.41
C TYR A 292 10.28 8.34 22.88
N VAL A 293 9.69 7.14 22.85
CA VAL A 293 8.33 6.94 22.39
C VAL A 293 7.36 7.71 23.28
N ASN A 294 7.59 7.77 24.60
CA ASN A 294 6.73 8.51 25.51
C ASN A 294 6.69 10.02 25.22
N ILE A 295 7.85 10.63 24.94
CA ILE A 295 7.97 12.07 24.62
C ILE A 295 7.34 12.33 23.23
N LEU A 296 7.73 11.56 22.22
CA LEU A 296 7.20 11.72 20.85
C LEU A 296 5.67 11.58 20.82
N MET A 297 5.12 10.62 21.56
CA MET A 297 3.67 10.45 21.64
C MET A 297 2.95 11.64 22.27
N GLU A 298 3.55 12.35 23.22
CA GLU A 298 2.95 13.55 23.84
C GLU A 298 2.86 14.69 22.83
N ILE A 299 3.96 14.95 22.11
CA ILE A 299 4.03 15.95 21.04
C ILE A 299 2.99 15.63 19.94
N ILE A 300 2.95 14.38 19.48
CA ILE A 300 2.01 13.94 18.44
C ILE A 300 0.56 14.16 18.88
N ILE A 301 0.21 13.78 20.12
CA ILE A 301 -1.16 13.95 20.64
C ILE A 301 -1.54 15.43 20.72
N GLU A 302 -0.62 16.31 21.14
CA GLU A 302 -0.87 17.74 21.21
C GLU A 302 -1.20 18.32 19.83
N GLU A 303 -0.37 18.03 18.82
CA GLU A 303 -0.59 18.50 17.45
C GLU A 303 -1.87 17.92 16.83
N MET A 304 -2.18 16.66 17.08
CA MET A 304 -3.44 16.06 16.62
C MET A 304 -4.66 16.81 17.17
N ASN A 305 -4.63 17.18 18.45
CA ASN A 305 -5.73 17.93 19.08
C ASN A 305 -5.88 19.34 18.49
N LYS A 306 -4.75 20.01 18.15
CA LYS A 306 -4.78 21.31 17.44
C LYS A 306 -5.50 21.18 16.10
N VAL A 307 -5.15 20.17 15.29
CA VAL A 307 -5.79 19.92 13.99
C VAL A 307 -7.29 19.63 14.12
N ILE A 308 -7.71 18.80 15.08
CA ILE A 308 -9.14 18.53 15.31
C ILE A 308 -9.91 19.79 15.71
N SER A 309 -9.31 20.65 16.56
CA SER A 309 -9.94 21.91 16.96
C SER A 309 -10.18 22.84 15.77
N THR A 310 -9.26 22.85 14.79
CA THR A 310 -9.39 23.60 13.53
C THR A 310 -10.59 23.08 12.73
N ILE A 311 -10.70 21.76 12.56
CA ILE A 311 -11.83 21.17 11.82
C ILE A 311 -13.17 21.48 12.51
N SER A 312 -13.24 21.29 13.84
CA SER A 312 -14.42 21.61 14.64
C SER A 312 -14.83 23.08 14.46
N SER A 313 -13.87 24.00 14.51
CA SER A 313 -14.12 25.43 14.31
C SER A 313 -14.67 25.76 12.92
N ILE A 314 -14.11 25.16 11.86
CA ILE A 314 -14.58 25.34 10.48
C ILE A 314 -16.05 24.89 10.36
N ILE A 315 -16.37 23.71 10.89
CA ILE A 315 -17.72 23.14 10.84
C ILE A 315 -18.70 23.99 11.65
N LYS A 316 -18.33 24.39 12.87
CA LYS A 316 -19.18 25.17 13.76
C LYS A 316 -19.55 26.52 13.14
N ASN A 317 -18.56 27.25 12.63
CA ASN A 317 -18.80 28.55 11.97
C ASN A 317 -19.78 28.40 10.81
N LYS A 318 -19.64 27.36 9.98
CA LYS A 318 -20.55 27.15 8.85
C LYS A 318 -21.95 26.68 9.24
N LYS A 319 -22.11 25.92 10.32
CA LYS A 319 -23.43 25.59 10.88
C LYS A 319 -24.20 26.83 11.34
N GLU A 320 -23.50 27.84 11.84
CA GLU A 320 -24.10 29.11 12.28
C GLU A 320 -24.52 29.98 11.09
N ASP A 321 -23.69 30.02 10.04
CA ASP A 321 -23.92 30.84 8.85
C ASP A 321 -25.01 30.27 7.91
N GLU A 322 -25.11 28.94 7.75
CA GLU A 322 -25.86 28.33 6.65
C GLU A 322 -26.72 27.12 7.08
N ARG A 323 -28.00 27.39 7.40
CA ARG A 323 -28.95 26.36 7.90
C ARG A 323 -29.35 25.29 6.89
N SER A 324 -29.12 25.51 5.60
CA SER A 324 -29.39 24.55 4.51
C SER A 324 -28.39 23.39 4.45
N LEU A 325 -27.25 23.53 5.14
CA LEU A 325 -26.22 22.49 5.24
C LEU A 325 -26.42 21.64 6.49
N ILE A 326 -26.52 20.32 6.30
CA ILE A 326 -26.52 19.35 7.39
C ILE A 326 -25.16 18.67 7.44
N PHE A 327 -24.49 18.75 8.59
CA PHE A 327 -23.27 18.01 8.85
C PHE A 327 -23.58 16.74 9.63
N LYS A 328 -23.08 15.59 9.15
CA LYS A 328 -22.99 14.37 9.94
C LYS A 328 -21.53 14.04 10.18
N GLU A 329 -21.14 14.06 11.44
CA GLU A 329 -19.78 13.77 11.87
C GLU A 329 -19.80 12.53 12.75
N GLU A 330 -18.94 11.58 12.46
CA GLU A 330 -18.71 10.43 13.32
C GLU A 330 -17.22 10.25 13.54
N PHE A 331 -16.83 10.31 14.80
CA PHE A 331 -15.48 9.97 15.22
C PHE A 331 -15.50 8.70 16.05
N ILE A 332 -14.66 7.72 15.68
CA ILE A 332 -14.50 6.46 16.41
C ILE A 332 -13.09 6.37 16.95
N THR A 333 -12.98 6.10 18.25
CA THR A 333 -11.70 5.90 18.93
C THR A 333 -11.42 4.43 19.20
N ASN A 334 -10.22 4.12 19.68
CA ASN A 334 -9.83 2.77 20.10
C ASN A 334 -10.70 2.19 21.24
N LEU A 335 -11.45 3.04 21.95
CA LEU A 335 -12.45 2.64 22.94
C LEU A 335 -13.81 2.27 22.30
N ASN A 336 -13.92 2.35 20.96
CA ASN A 336 -15.15 2.19 20.17
C ASN A 336 -16.27 3.15 20.60
N ASN A 337 -15.90 4.30 21.16
CA ASN A 337 -16.83 5.37 21.47
C ASN A 337 -17.15 6.16 20.21
N TYR A 338 -18.44 6.36 19.94
CA TYR A 338 -18.90 7.32 18.94
C TYR A 338 -18.94 8.70 19.57
N LYS A 339 -18.22 9.65 18.97
CA LYS A 339 -18.18 11.03 19.42
C LYS A 339 -18.45 11.99 18.27
N LYS A 340 -19.08 13.12 18.58
CA LYS A 340 -19.07 14.30 17.70
C LYS A 340 -17.69 14.92 17.74
N ILE A 341 -17.31 15.65 16.69
CA ILE A 341 -15.96 16.20 16.57
C ILE A 341 -15.61 17.14 17.73
N ASP A 342 -16.59 17.90 18.24
CA ASP A 342 -16.43 18.85 19.34
C ASP A 342 -16.08 18.16 20.68
N ASP A 343 -16.42 16.89 20.83
CA ASP A 343 -16.19 16.10 22.06
C ASP A 343 -14.89 15.28 21.99
N VAL A 344 -14.14 15.39 20.89
CA VAL A 344 -12.93 14.60 20.66
C VAL A 344 -11.72 15.29 21.28
N VAL A 345 -11.10 14.59 22.23
CA VAL A 345 -9.79 14.93 22.78
C VAL A 345 -8.95 13.67 22.82
N PHE A 346 -7.85 13.65 22.07
CA PHE A 346 -6.93 12.53 22.04
C PHE A 346 -6.04 12.52 23.27
N SER A 347 -5.70 11.31 23.70
CA SER A 347 -4.79 11.05 24.81
C SER A 347 -4.06 9.73 24.61
N LYS A 348 -3.11 9.42 25.50
CA LYS A 348 -2.46 8.10 25.52
C LYS A 348 -3.47 6.95 25.68
N LYS A 349 -4.67 7.20 26.21
CA LYS A 349 -5.74 6.18 26.38
C LYS A 349 -6.71 6.16 25.22
N GLU A 350 -7.06 7.33 24.70
CA GLU A 350 -8.06 7.51 23.66
C GLU A 350 -7.41 7.96 22.35
N TRP A 351 -7.33 7.03 21.40
CA TRP A 351 -6.61 7.16 20.12
C TRP A 351 -7.59 7.04 18.95
N PRO A 352 -7.39 7.78 17.85
CA PRO A 352 -8.31 7.71 16.71
C PRO A 352 -8.26 6.38 15.96
N LYS A 353 -9.43 5.91 15.53
CA LYS A 353 -9.55 4.78 14.59
C LYS A 353 -10.10 5.23 13.25
N HIS A 354 -11.24 5.94 13.26
CA HIS A 354 -11.91 6.39 12.06
C HIS A 354 -12.53 7.77 12.23
N ILE A 355 -12.57 8.51 11.13
CA ILE A 355 -13.35 9.74 11.00
C ILE A 355 -14.26 9.63 9.78
N TYR A 356 -15.50 10.08 9.91
CA TYR A 356 -16.45 10.24 8.83
C TYR A 356 -17.09 11.62 8.92
N ILE A 357 -17.14 12.33 7.79
CA ILE A 357 -17.81 13.62 7.67
C ILE A 357 -18.65 13.59 6.40
N GLU A 358 -19.92 13.97 6.52
CA GLU A 358 -20.85 14.22 5.42
C GLU A 358 -21.37 15.65 5.51
N ILE A 359 -21.30 16.37 4.39
CA ILE A 359 -21.98 17.64 4.16
C ILE A 359 -23.15 17.36 3.22
N PHE A 360 -24.36 17.45 3.74
CA PHE A 360 -25.60 17.21 2.99
C PHE A 360 -26.29 18.54 2.69
N CYS A 361 -26.58 18.78 1.40
CA CYS A 361 -27.31 19.94 0.92
C CYS A 361 -28.79 19.54 0.72
N GLN A 362 -29.71 20.17 1.44
CA GLN A 362 -31.13 19.75 1.44
C GLN A 362 -31.80 19.88 0.06
N ASP A 363 -31.63 21.01 -0.60
CA ASP A 363 -32.45 21.37 -1.77
C ASP A 363 -31.68 21.43 -3.09
N ASN A 364 -30.35 21.33 -3.06
CA ASN A 364 -29.50 21.54 -4.23
C ASN A 364 -28.30 20.59 -4.25
N VAL A 365 -27.72 20.42 -5.43
CA VAL A 365 -26.40 19.83 -5.61
C VAL A 365 -25.34 20.81 -5.03
N PRO A 366 -24.24 20.32 -4.40
CA PRO A 366 -23.22 21.20 -3.83
C PRO A 366 -22.66 22.17 -4.86
N ASN A 367 -22.73 23.46 -4.56
CA ASN A 367 -22.14 24.51 -5.37
C ASN A 367 -20.62 24.63 -5.11
N LYS A 368 -19.95 25.58 -5.77
CA LYS A 368 -18.51 25.84 -5.61
C LYS A 368 -18.12 26.11 -4.15
N GLU A 369 -18.89 26.94 -3.42
CA GLU A 369 -18.59 27.30 -2.03
C GLU A 369 -18.66 26.09 -1.08
N VAL A 370 -19.63 25.19 -1.27
CA VAL A 370 -19.75 23.97 -0.47
C VAL A 370 -18.63 22.99 -0.79
N LYS A 371 -18.21 22.88 -2.05
CA LYS A 371 -17.04 22.07 -2.45
C LYS A 371 -15.75 22.63 -1.85
N ASP A 372 -15.57 23.95 -1.89
CA ASP A 372 -14.43 24.64 -1.30
C ASP A 372 -14.37 24.43 0.22
N LEU A 373 -15.53 24.47 0.90
CA LEU A 373 -15.64 24.11 2.31
C LEU A 373 -15.23 22.65 2.58
N PHE A 374 -15.73 21.71 1.77
CA PHE A 374 -15.37 20.30 1.89
C PHE A 374 -13.85 20.10 1.75
N TRP A 375 -13.23 20.72 0.75
CA TRP A 375 -11.78 20.60 0.55
C TRP A 375 -10.97 21.27 1.66
N ASN A 376 -11.45 22.39 2.19
CA ASN A 376 -10.83 23.05 3.34
C ASN A 376 -10.84 22.15 4.59
N ILE A 377 -11.94 21.43 4.83
CA ILE A 377 -12.01 20.41 5.88
C ILE A 377 -11.05 19.26 5.57
N TYR A 378 -11.13 18.68 4.36
CA TYR A 378 -10.34 17.51 3.98
C TYR A 378 -8.83 17.75 4.01
N ARG A 379 -8.38 18.99 3.77
CA ARG A 379 -6.98 19.42 3.89
C ARG A 379 -6.36 19.16 5.25
N ASN A 380 -7.15 19.21 6.32
CA ASN A 380 -6.67 18.91 7.67
C ASN A 380 -6.47 17.40 7.89
N ILE A 381 -6.99 16.55 7.00
CA ILE A 381 -6.89 15.09 7.08
C ILE A 381 -5.85 14.57 6.08
N SER A 382 -5.86 15.07 4.85
CA SER A 382 -4.99 14.61 3.77
C SER A 382 -4.53 15.79 2.91
N CYS A 383 -3.39 16.39 3.26
CA CYS A 383 -2.75 17.43 2.47
C CYS A 383 -1.26 17.14 2.26
N GLY A 384 -0.79 17.33 1.02
CA GLY A 384 0.62 17.17 0.67
C GLY A 384 1.48 18.41 0.95
N ASP A 385 0.88 19.44 1.52
CA ASP A 385 1.54 20.68 1.94
C ASP A 385 2.05 20.50 3.37
N GLU A 386 3.36 20.60 3.54
CA GLU A 386 4.00 20.44 4.84
C GLU A 386 3.91 21.70 5.71
N ASP A 387 3.50 22.84 5.14
CA ASP A 387 3.34 24.10 5.88
C ASP A 387 1.97 24.19 6.57
N VAL A 388 1.05 23.26 6.25
CA VAL A 388 -0.28 23.14 6.85
C VAL A 388 -0.30 21.90 7.75
N PRO A 389 -0.31 22.03 9.09
CA PRO A 389 -0.42 20.89 10.00
C PRO A 389 -1.66 20.07 9.67
N ASN A 390 -1.46 18.78 9.43
CA ASN A 390 -2.54 17.89 9.05
C ASN A 390 -2.29 16.45 9.51
N LEU A 391 -3.35 15.65 9.54
CA LEU A 391 -3.31 14.27 10.05
C LEU A 391 -2.76 13.26 9.04
N TYR A 392 -2.31 13.67 7.85
CA TYR A 392 -1.96 12.76 6.74
C TYR A 392 -0.91 11.72 7.15
N ALA A 393 0.06 12.12 7.98
CA ALA A 393 1.09 11.24 8.53
C ALA A 393 0.53 10.00 9.25
N LEU A 394 -0.71 10.07 9.73
CA LEU A 394 -1.39 9.03 10.50
C LEU A 394 -2.51 8.35 9.71
N VAL A 395 -2.81 8.78 8.48
CA VAL A 395 -3.92 8.24 7.66
C VAL A 395 -3.47 6.99 6.90
N VAL A 396 -4.14 5.87 7.17
CA VAL A 396 -3.89 4.56 6.53
C VAL A 396 -4.72 4.35 5.28
N SER A 397 -5.91 4.94 5.18
CA SER A 397 -6.73 4.88 3.96
C SER A 397 -7.79 5.97 4.03
N SER A 398 -8.15 6.51 2.88
CA SER A 398 -9.18 7.54 2.79
C SER A 398 -10.01 7.37 1.54
N ARG A 399 -11.31 7.62 1.66
CA ARG A 399 -12.25 7.53 0.56
C ARG A 399 -13.19 8.73 0.59
N ILE A 400 -13.48 9.27 -0.58
CA ILE A 400 -14.45 10.36 -0.74
C ILE A 400 -15.59 9.95 -1.68
N GLU A 401 -16.76 10.55 -1.50
CA GLU A 401 -17.90 10.41 -2.41
C GLU A 401 -18.64 11.73 -2.54
N GLY A 402 -19.02 12.10 -3.77
CA GLY A 402 -19.81 13.30 -4.00
C GLY A 402 -19.79 13.78 -5.44
N ASN A 403 -20.43 14.92 -5.68
CA ASN A 403 -20.39 15.59 -6.98
C ASN A 403 -19.05 16.34 -7.16
N PHE A 404 -17.99 15.57 -7.42
CA PHE A 404 -16.65 16.08 -7.73
C PHE A 404 -16.42 16.11 -9.23
N ASN A 405 -15.81 17.18 -9.71
CA ASN A 405 -15.51 17.40 -11.13
C ASN A 405 -14.31 18.36 -11.26
N PRO A 406 -13.64 18.37 -12.41
CA PRO A 406 -12.64 19.38 -12.70
C PRO A 406 -13.22 20.79 -12.54
N LEU A 407 -12.38 21.73 -12.08
CA LEU A 407 -12.82 23.10 -11.80
C LEU A 407 -13.36 23.83 -13.03
N TRP A 408 -12.87 23.46 -14.23
CA TRP A 408 -13.29 24.01 -15.52
C TRP A 408 -14.53 23.32 -16.11
N LEU A 409 -15.01 22.24 -15.51
CA LEU A 409 -16.17 21.48 -15.98
C LEU A 409 -17.44 21.91 -15.23
N LYS A 410 -18.59 21.87 -15.89
CA LYS A 410 -19.87 22.10 -15.20
C LYS A 410 -20.21 20.93 -14.26
N ASP A 411 -20.90 21.27 -13.18
CA ASP A 411 -21.35 20.31 -12.17
C ASP A 411 -22.23 19.22 -12.79
N GLY A 412 -22.02 17.97 -12.38
CA GLY A 412 -22.82 16.83 -12.83
C GLY A 412 -22.47 16.30 -14.23
N GLU A 413 -21.51 16.88 -14.94
CA GLU A 413 -21.09 16.38 -16.25
C GLU A 413 -20.44 15.00 -16.18
N ILE A 414 -19.75 14.66 -15.08
CA ILE A 414 -19.33 13.27 -14.79
C ILE A 414 -20.45 12.60 -13.98
N LYS A 415 -21.20 11.69 -14.61
CA LYS A 415 -22.38 11.08 -13.97
C LYS A 415 -22.01 10.18 -12.80
N GLU A 416 -21.20 9.16 -13.05
CA GLU A 416 -20.74 8.21 -12.03
C GLU A 416 -19.41 7.59 -12.43
N ALA A 417 -18.42 7.62 -11.53
CA ALA A 417 -17.10 7.04 -11.76
C ALA A 417 -16.41 6.65 -10.45
N VAL A 418 -15.46 5.72 -10.54
CA VAL A 418 -14.57 5.33 -9.44
C VAL A 418 -13.13 5.62 -9.84
N ILE A 419 -12.42 6.37 -9.01
CA ILE A 419 -11.00 6.70 -9.16
C ILE A 419 -10.23 5.97 -8.07
N ILE A 420 -9.14 5.29 -8.47
CA ILE A 420 -8.31 4.49 -7.57
C ILE A 420 -6.86 4.95 -7.71
N ASP A 421 -6.33 5.58 -6.66
CA ASP A 421 -4.90 5.85 -6.54
C ASP A 421 -4.24 4.63 -5.90
N SER A 422 -3.46 3.89 -6.70
CA SER A 422 -2.71 2.73 -6.20
C SER A 422 -1.28 3.10 -5.81
N GLU A 423 -0.66 2.23 -5.01
CA GLU A 423 0.74 2.35 -4.59
C GLU A 423 1.66 2.64 -5.78
N GLY A 424 2.57 3.62 -5.64
CA GLY A 424 3.56 3.85 -6.68
C GLY A 424 4.45 2.64 -6.90
N PHE A 425 4.99 2.48 -8.10
CA PHE A 425 5.87 1.35 -8.38
C PHE A 425 7.32 1.68 -7.96
N GLY A 426 7.99 0.73 -7.28
CA GLY A 426 9.41 0.83 -6.90
C GLY A 426 9.72 1.52 -5.58
N HIS A 427 8.82 1.42 -4.60
CA HIS A 427 9.02 2.02 -3.29
C HIS A 427 9.78 1.18 -2.27
N ASP A 428 9.63 -0.15 -2.34
CA ASP A 428 10.52 -1.04 -1.60
C ASP A 428 11.79 -1.14 -2.44
N VAL A 429 12.83 -0.40 -2.04
CA VAL A 429 14.12 -0.34 -2.74
C VAL A 429 14.70 -1.75 -2.91
N ASP A 430 14.31 -2.67 -2.03
CA ASP A 430 14.73 -4.06 -2.04
C ASP A 430 13.85 -4.97 -2.93
N LYS A 431 12.61 -4.59 -3.26
CA LYS A 431 11.65 -5.44 -4.00
C LYS A 431 10.62 -4.66 -4.84
N LEU A 432 10.83 -4.68 -6.15
CA LEU A 432 9.93 -4.14 -7.19
C LEU A 432 8.65 -4.98 -7.37
N VAL A 433 7.82 -5.13 -6.32
CA VAL A 433 6.62 -5.99 -6.33
C VAL A 433 5.35 -5.18 -6.10
N PHE A 434 4.32 -5.42 -6.91
CA PHE A 434 3.00 -4.82 -6.72
C PHE A 434 2.25 -5.46 -5.54
N SER A 435 1.51 -4.66 -4.77
CA SER A 435 0.64 -5.21 -3.74
C SER A 435 -0.48 -6.07 -4.35
N PRO A 436 -0.95 -7.13 -3.67
CA PRO A 436 -2.09 -7.92 -4.14
C PRO A 436 -3.34 -7.08 -4.39
N SER A 437 -3.53 -5.99 -3.63
CA SER A 437 -4.64 -5.06 -3.84
C SER A 437 -4.49 -4.29 -5.16
N THR A 438 -3.29 -3.80 -5.48
CA THR A 438 -2.98 -3.12 -6.74
C THR A 438 -3.23 -4.02 -7.94
N ILE A 439 -2.82 -5.29 -7.86
CA ILE A 439 -3.06 -6.29 -8.91
C ILE A 439 -4.56 -6.56 -9.08
N LYS A 440 -5.30 -6.72 -7.98
CA LYS A 440 -6.74 -6.94 -8.01
C LYS A 440 -7.51 -5.77 -8.62
N TYR A 441 -7.09 -4.53 -8.34
CA TYR A 441 -7.63 -3.36 -9.02
C TYR A 441 -7.33 -3.41 -10.52
N MET A 442 -6.08 -3.70 -10.91
CA MET A 442 -5.62 -3.77 -12.29
C MET A 442 -6.48 -4.72 -13.13
N GLN A 443 -6.79 -5.88 -12.56
CA GLN A 443 -7.61 -6.89 -13.20
C GLN A 443 -9.07 -6.45 -13.39
N LYS A 444 -9.63 -5.63 -12.49
CA LYS A 444 -11.07 -5.31 -12.44
C LYS A 444 -11.47 -3.96 -13.01
N VAL A 445 -10.55 -2.99 -13.08
CA VAL A 445 -10.87 -1.64 -13.58
C VAL A 445 -11.21 -1.65 -15.07
N ASP A 446 -11.92 -0.61 -15.52
CA ASP A 446 -12.24 -0.40 -16.93
C ASP A 446 -11.07 0.25 -17.69
N MET A 447 -10.24 1.04 -17.01
CA MET A 447 -9.08 1.74 -17.60
C MET A 447 -7.93 1.86 -16.58
N ILE A 448 -6.70 1.81 -17.08
CA ILE A 448 -5.47 2.04 -16.32
C ILE A 448 -4.76 3.25 -16.94
N LEU A 449 -4.54 4.30 -16.15
CA LEU A 449 -3.71 5.44 -16.54
C LEU A 449 -2.29 5.24 -16.04
N TRP A 450 -1.36 4.93 -16.95
CA TRP A 450 0.05 4.77 -16.62
C TRP A 450 0.79 6.08 -16.83
N ILE A 451 1.07 6.79 -15.73
CA ILE A 451 1.71 8.11 -15.75
C ILE A 451 3.24 8.00 -15.76
N ILE A 452 3.85 8.65 -16.74
CA ILE A 452 5.28 8.62 -17.03
C ILE A 452 5.85 10.05 -17.00
N ASP A 453 6.99 10.24 -16.33
CA ASP A 453 7.74 11.50 -16.38
C ASP A 453 8.56 11.56 -17.67
N SER A 454 8.13 12.39 -18.61
CA SER A 454 8.72 12.43 -19.95
C SER A 454 10.09 13.10 -20.02
N THR A 455 10.54 13.71 -18.93
CA THR A 455 11.90 14.29 -18.83
C THR A 455 12.97 13.23 -18.58
N LYS A 456 12.55 12.01 -18.18
CA LYS A 456 13.44 10.89 -17.84
C LYS A 456 13.34 9.80 -18.91
N GLY A 457 14.41 9.01 -19.03
CA GLY A 457 14.36 7.75 -19.79
C GLY A 457 13.41 6.76 -19.13
N MET A 458 12.73 5.91 -19.92
CA MET A 458 12.05 4.74 -19.36
C MET A 458 13.11 3.80 -18.77
N THR A 459 12.86 3.36 -17.55
CA THR A 459 13.79 2.60 -16.69
C THR A 459 13.46 1.11 -16.70
N ASN A 460 14.29 0.28 -16.06
CA ASN A 460 13.95 -1.13 -15.81
C ASN A 460 12.61 -1.28 -15.06
N ASN A 461 12.25 -0.30 -14.24
CA ASN A 461 10.99 -0.32 -13.49
C ASN A 461 9.78 -0.22 -14.44
N ASP A 462 9.91 0.56 -15.51
CA ASP A 462 8.86 0.67 -16.53
C ASP A 462 8.71 -0.64 -17.33
N GLY A 463 9.81 -1.38 -17.50
CA GLY A 463 9.79 -2.74 -18.06
C GLY A 463 9.03 -3.73 -17.17
N LEU A 464 9.33 -3.76 -15.87
CA LEU A 464 8.62 -4.63 -14.92
C LEU A 464 7.12 -4.30 -14.82
N MET A 465 6.76 -3.01 -14.91
CA MET A 465 5.36 -2.57 -15.01
C MET A 465 4.68 -3.15 -16.27
N LEU A 466 5.34 -3.04 -17.43
CA LEU A 466 4.84 -3.57 -18.69
C LEU A 466 4.64 -5.09 -18.62
N GLU A 467 5.61 -5.81 -18.07
CA GLU A 467 5.49 -7.26 -17.89
C GLU A 467 4.34 -7.63 -16.97
N GLU A 468 4.14 -6.89 -15.88
CA GLU A 468 3.04 -7.15 -14.95
C GLU A 468 1.67 -6.88 -15.60
N LEU A 469 1.56 -5.81 -16.38
CA LEU A 469 0.36 -5.51 -17.17
C LEU A 469 0.05 -6.65 -18.15
N LEU A 470 1.06 -7.16 -18.86
CA LEU A 470 0.92 -8.26 -19.82
C LEU A 470 0.51 -9.56 -19.14
N ARG A 471 1.19 -9.95 -18.05
CA ARG A 471 0.87 -11.16 -17.28
C ARG A 471 -0.53 -11.14 -16.67
N ASN A 472 -1.08 -9.96 -16.40
CA ASN A 472 -2.46 -9.81 -15.91
C ASN A 472 -3.47 -9.49 -17.03
N GLY A 473 -3.08 -9.54 -18.31
CA GLY A 473 -3.96 -9.31 -19.45
C GLY A 473 -4.51 -7.89 -19.56
N CYS A 474 -3.80 -6.91 -19.01
CA CYS A 474 -4.32 -5.56 -18.81
C CYS A 474 -3.95 -4.59 -19.93
N LEU A 475 -3.25 -5.03 -20.98
CA LEU A 475 -2.74 -4.17 -22.05
C LEU A 475 -3.83 -3.37 -22.79
N ASN A 476 -5.02 -3.96 -22.98
CA ASN A 476 -6.12 -3.29 -23.68
C ASN A 476 -6.76 -2.16 -22.85
N LYS A 477 -6.51 -2.16 -21.53
CA LYS A 477 -7.08 -1.20 -20.59
C LYS A 477 -6.22 0.04 -20.43
N ILE A 478 -5.00 0.04 -20.96
CA ILE A 478 -4.03 1.11 -20.65
C ILE A 478 -4.26 2.37 -21.48
N LYS A 479 -4.02 3.52 -20.86
CA LYS A 479 -3.60 4.75 -21.51
C LYS A 479 -2.28 5.21 -20.89
N MET A 480 -1.26 5.38 -21.72
CA MET A 480 0.03 5.93 -21.31
C MET A 480 -0.06 7.45 -21.26
N CYS A 481 0.24 8.01 -20.09
CA CYS A 481 0.11 9.44 -19.81
C CYS A 481 1.49 10.05 -19.66
N PHE A 482 1.94 10.79 -20.67
CA PHE A 482 3.23 11.46 -20.68
C PHE A 482 3.11 12.82 -20.02
N ASN A 483 3.76 13.01 -18.87
CA ASN A 483 3.70 14.24 -18.07
C ASN A 483 4.98 15.08 -18.23
N ARG A 484 4.91 16.35 -17.82
CA ARG A 484 6.03 17.32 -17.81
C ARG A 484 6.54 17.69 -19.21
N LEU A 485 5.66 17.72 -20.20
CA LEU A 485 6.00 18.13 -21.57
C LEU A 485 6.51 19.58 -21.65
N GLU A 486 6.22 20.40 -20.64
CA GLU A 486 6.75 21.76 -20.53
C GLU A 486 8.23 21.81 -20.14
N LYS A 487 8.78 20.71 -19.59
CA LYS A 487 10.17 20.60 -19.13
C LYS A 487 11.08 19.86 -20.10
N MET A 488 10.53 19.41 -21.22
CA MET A 488 11.27 18.87 -22.37
C MET A 488 12.20 19.95 -22.97
N ASP A 489 13.31 19.56 -23.60
CA ASP A 489 14.37 20.48 -24.00
C ASP A 489 13.86 21.48 -25.05
N SER A 490 13.75 22.75 -24.67
CA SER A 490 13.23 23.82 -25.51
C SER A 490 14.10 24.16 -26.71
N LYS A 491 15.32 23.60 -26.84
CA LYS A 491 16.19 23.80 -28.01
C LYS A 491 15.99 22.72 -29.08
N THR A 492 15.82 21.47 -28.69
CA THR A 492 15.70 20.31 -29.62
C THR A 492 14.25 19.87 -29.84
N GLU A 493 13.33 20.18 -28.91
CA GLU A 493 11.95 19.68 -28.87
C GLU A 493 10.94 20.84 -28.94
N LYS A 494 11.18 21.79 -29.86
CA LYS A 494 10.38 23.03 -30.02
C LYS A 494 8.98 22.79 -30.57
N SER A 495 8.80 21.79 -31.43
CA SER A 495 7.51 21.47 -32.06
C SER A 495 6.82 20.31 -31.36
N ASP A 496 5.50 20.27 -31.48
CA ASP A 496 4.66 19.17 -31.01
C ASP A 496 5.09 17.82 -31.60
N GLU A 497 5.45 17.82 -32.88
CA GLU A 497 5.98 16.64 -33.57
C GLU A 497 7.32 16.17 -32.97
N ALA A 498 8.23 17.09 -32.64
CA ALA A 498 9.49 16.73 -31.99
C ALA A 498 9.27 16.10 -30.61
N LYS A 499 8.32 16.60 -29.82
CA LYS A 499 7.95 16.01 -28.53
C LYS A 499 7.36 14.61 -28.69
N LYS A 500 6.50 14.39 -29.68
CA LYS A 500 5.95 13.06 -29.99
C LYS A 500 7.03 12.07 -30.44
N ASN A 501 7.92 12.49 -31.34
CA ASN A 501 9.05 11.68 -31.79
C ASN A 501 10.00 11.30 -30.63
N ARG A 502 10.19 12.22 -29.68
CA ARG A 502 10.94 11.96 -28.45
C ARG A 502 10.28 10.88 -27.60
N ILE A 503 8.96 10.93 -27.46
CA ILE A 503 8.16 9.93 -26.74
C ILE A 503 8.24 8.56 -27.44
N ASP A 504 8.13 8.52 -28.77
CA ASP A 504 8.35 7.27 -29.53
C ASP A 504 9.74 6.69 -29.28
N SER A 505 10.75 7.56 -29.22
CA SER A 505 12.12 7.14 -28.90
C SER A 505 12.24 6.58 -27.47
N LEU A 506 11.53 7.14 -26.49
CA LEU A 506 11.48 6.60 -25.12
C LEU A 506 10.91 5.18 -25.10
N ILE A 507 9.78 4.98 -25.78
CA ILE A 507 9.12 3.66 -25.88
C ILE A 507 10.02 2.68 -26.63
N ASN A 508 10.59 3.09 -27.77
CA ASN A 508 11.49 2.23 -28.55
C ASN A 508 12.73 1.81 -27.76
N ASN A 509 13.30 2.69 -26.94
CA ASN A 509 14.42 2.36 -26.07
C ASN A 509 14.06 1.34 -25.00
N LEU A 510 12.82 1.36 -24.48
CA LEU A 510 12.34 0.30 -23.58
C LEU A 510 12.37 -1.06 -24.27
N PHE A 511 11.84 -1.16 -25.49
CA PHE A 511 11.80 -2.42 -26.25
C PHE A 511 13.18 -2.87 -26.72
N LYS A 512 14.07 -1.94 -27.06
CA LYS A 512 15.46 -2.28 -27.40
C LYS A 512 16.17 -3.03 -26.25
N ASN A 513 15.91 -2.65 -25.01
CA ASN A 513 16.46 -3.37 -23.85
C ASN A 513 15.99 -4.83 -23.80
N TYR A 514 14.76 -5.12 -24.23
CA TYR A 514 14.26 -6.50 -24.34
C TYR A 514 14.90 -7.25 -25.51
N GLU A 515 15.09 -6.59 -26.66
CA GLU A 515 15.78 -7.16 -27.82
C GLU A 515 17.25 -7.50 -27.53
N ASP A 516 17.94 -6.65 -26.76
CA ASP A 516 19.34 -6.83 -26.37
C ASP A 516 19.49 -7.92 -25.30
N LYS A 517 18.54 -8.05 -24.37
CA LYS A 517 18.53 -9.05 -23.28
C LYS A 517 17.92 -10.40 -23.70
N LYS A 518 18.21 -10.90 -24.91
CA LYS A 518 17.65 -12.08 -25.63
C LYS A 518 17.19 -13.34 -24.83
N TYR A 519 17.46 -13.48 -23.54
CA TYR A 519 17.17 -14.65 -22.71
C TYR A 519 16.57 -14.40 -21.31
N ASP A 520 16.33 -13.16 -20.85
CA ASP A 520 15.89 -12.91 -19.46
C ASP A 520 14.37 -12.72 -19.27
N SER A 521 13.59 -12.48 -20.32
CA SER A 521 12.13 -12.40 -20.23
C SER A 521 11.48 -13.72 -20.64
N ASN A 522 10.70 -14.32 -19.73
CA ASN A 522 10.05 -15.62 -19.93
C ASN A 522 8.95 -15.66 -21.02
N PHE A 523 8.63 -14.54 -21.67
CA PHE A 523 7.72 -14.45 -22.82
C PHE A 523 8.15 -13.28 -23.74
N GLU A 524 7.81 -13.34 -25.03
CA GLU A 524 8.23 -12.33 -26.02
C GLU A 524 7.47 -11.00 -25.89
N VAL A 525 7.87 -10.16 -24.92
CA VAL A 525 7.34 -8.80 -24.69
C VAL A 525 7.37 -7.96 -25.97
N VAL A 526 8.39 -8.16 -26.83
CA VAL A 526 8.59 -7.42 -28.09
C VAL A 526 7.41 -7.53 -29.05
N ASN A 527 6.63 -8.61 -29.01
CA ASN A 527 5.46 -8.81 -29.87
C ASN A 527 4.34 -7.77 -29.62
N PHE A 528 4.36 -7.10 -28.48
CA PHE A 528 3.38 -6.05 -28.12
C PHE A 528 3.88 -4.63 -28.43
N ARG A 529 5.06 -4.47 -29.06
CA ARG A 529 5.67 -3.16 -29.35
C ARG A 529 4.75 -2.24 -30.13
N TYR A 530 4.11 -2.75 -31.19
CA TYR A 530 3.18 -1.95 -31.99
C TYR A 530 1.91 -1.57 -31.22
N ASP A 531 1.44 -2.45 -30.34
CA ASP A 531 0.23 -2.20 -29.55
C ASP A 531 0.46 -1.14 -28.46
N ILE A 532 1.71 -0.99 -27.99
CA ILE A 532 2.15 0.07 -27.07
C ILE A 532 2.46 1.38 -27.82
N LEU A 533 3.04 1.29 -29.01
CA LEU A 533 3.31 2.46 -29.85
C LEU A 533 2.04 3.10 -30.45
N ASP A 534 0.88 2.47 -30.35
CA ASP A 534 -0.39 3.02 -30.81
C ASP A 534 -0.68 4.40 -30.17
N GLU A 535 -0.72 5.45 -30.98
CA GLU A 535 -0.98 6.83 -30.50
C GLU A 535 -2.35 6.97 -29.83
N SER A 536 -3.33 6.15 -30.21
CA SER A 536 -4.67 6.18 -29.60
C SER A 536 -4.63 5.82 -28.12
N LYS A 537 -3.57 5.14 -27.65
CA LYS A 537 -3.36 4.80 -26.24
C LYS A 537 -2.60 5.86 -25.45
N ARG A 538 -2.40 7.06 -26.01
CA ARG A 538 -1.57 8.09 -25.37
C ARG A 538 -2.37 9.30 -24.94
N TYR A 539 -2.05 9.79 -23.74
CA TYR A 539 -2.43 11.10 -23.23
C TYR A 539 -1.17 11.90 -22.91
N TYR A 540 -1.30 13.21 -22.99
CA TYR A 540 -0.19 14.15 -22.86
C TYR A 540 -0.56 15.22 -21.83
N PHE A 541 0.35 15.51 -20.91
CA PHE A 541 0.15 16.47 -19.84
C PHE A 541 1.30 17.48 -19.80
N ASP A 542 0.94 18.76 -19.90
CA ASP A 542 1.75 19.94 -19.68
C ASP A 542 1.22 20.73 -18.47
N TYR A 543 2.12 21.24 -17.63
CA TYR A 543 1.78 22.08 -16.47
C TYR A 543 0.70 21.50 -15.54
N LEU A 544 0.64 20.17 -15.39
CA LEU A 544 -0.36 19.44 -14.59
C LEU A 544 -0.46 19.92 -13.12
N ASN A 545 0.59 20.56 -12.60
CA ASN A 545 0.65 21.07 -11.23
C ASN A 545 -0.07 22.41 -11.02
N GLU A 546 -0.41 23.12 -12.10
CA GLU A 546 -1.05 24.43 -12.04
C GLU A 546 -2.57 24.29 -11.84
N VAL A 547 -3.21 25.32 -11.28
CA VAL A 547 -4.67 25.32 -11.08
C VAL A 547 -5.36 25.66 -12.40
N ILE A 548 -6.20 24.75 -12.90
CA ILE A 548 -6.94 24.92 -14.16
C ILE A 548 -8.41 25.23 -13.82
N GLU A 549 -8.80 26.51 -13.87
CA GLU A 549 -10.17 26.94 -13.51
C GLU A 549 -11.11 27.09 -14.71
N ASP A 550 -10.58 27.26 -15.91
CA ASP A 550 -11.36 27.37 -17.14
C ASP A 550 -10.79 26.48 -18.25
N GLU A 551 -11.57 26.29 -19.31
CA GLU A 551 -11.15 25.51 -20.47
C GLU A 551 -10.13 26.23 -21.38
N ASN A 552 -9.75 27.46 -21.03
CA ASN A 552 -8.87 28.36 -21.79
C ASN A 552 -7.50 28.59 -21.11
N GLY A 553 -7.23 28.07 -19.91
CA GLY A 553 -5.91 28.15 -19.26
C GLY A 553 -5.88 28.25 -17.72
N ILE A 554 -4.72 28.70 -17.21
CA ILE A 554 -4.45 28.97 -15.78
C ILE A 554 -4.88 30.40 -15.48
N LEU A 555 -5.89 30.57 -14.64
CA LEU A 555 -6.18 31.87 -14.04
C LEU A 555 -5.66 31.89 -12.60
N LYS A 556 -4.40 32.32 -12.41
CA LYS A 556 -4.02 32.83 -11.08
C LYS A 556 -4.70 34.19 -10.88
N GLU A 557 -5.09 34.56 -9.67
CA GLU A 557 -5.45 35.96 -9.37
C GLU A 557 -4.30 36.92 -9.75
N GLU A 558 -3.06 36.47 -9.61
CA GLU A 558 -1.86 37.14 -10.15
C GLU A 558 -1.90 37.25 -11.68
N PHE A 559 -2.43 36.26 -12.38
CA PHE A 559 -2.57 36.29 -13.85
C PHE A 559 -3.59 37.34 -14.28
N ILE A 560 -4.68 37.57 -13.54
CA ILE A 560 -5.61 38.67 -13.82
C ILE A 560 -4.87 40.02 -13.69
N SER A 561 -4.20 40.25 -12.55
CA SER A 561 -3.41 41.46 -12.29
C SER A 561 -2.27 41.68 -13.29
N ILE A 562 -1.58 40.62 -13.69
CA ILE A 562 -0.49 40.67 -14.68
C ILE A 562 -1.07 40.84 -16.09
N SER A 563 -2.15 40.14 -16.44
CA SER A 563 -2.80 40.23 -17.76
C SER A 563 -3.36 41.62 -18.02
N GLU A 564 -3.94 42.28 -17.02
CA GLU A 564 -4.37 43.68 -17.11
C GLU A 564 -3.18 44.62 -17.37
N LYS A 565 -2.04 44.40 -16.70
CA LYS A 565 -0.80 45.16 -16.94
C LYS A 565 -0.18 44.86 -18.31
N LEU A 566 -0.27 43.63 -18.79
CA LEU A 566 0.26 43.19 -20.09
C LEU A 566 -0.62 43.66 -21.26
N ILE A 567 -1.95 43.67 -21.12
CA ILE A 567 -2.88 44.32 -22.07
C ILE A 567 -2.56 45.80 -22.16
N ALA A 568 -2.39 46.47 -21.02
CA ALA A 568 -2.01 47.87 -20.98
C ALA A 568 -0.63 48.14 -21.61
N ALA A 569 0.24 47.13 -21.67
CA ALA A 569 1.55 47.18 -22.33
C ALA A 569 1.55 46.68 -23.78
N GLY A 570 0.39 46.30 -24.35
CA GLY A 570 0.26 45.83 -25.73
C GLY A 570 0.82 44.43 -25.99
N ILE A 571 0.96 43.59 -24.95
CA ILE A 571 1.47 42.21 -25.05
C ILE A 571 0.30 41.25 -25.23
N ASP A 572 0.42 40.34 -26.19
CA ASP A 572 -0.63 39.39 -26.56
C ASP A 572 -0.86 38.33 -25.46
N ILE A 573 -2.11 38.27 -24.97
CA ILE A 573 -2.55 37.31 -23.94
C ILE A 573 -2.75 35.91 -24.53
N GLU A 574 -3.02 35.78 -25.83
CA GLU A 574 -3.24 34.46 -26.44
C GLU A 574 -2.00 33.56 -26.30
N GLU A 575 -0.78 34.13 -26.36
CA GLU A 575 0.50 33.42 -26.19
C GLU A 575 0.72 32.88 -24.76
N LEU A 576 0.06 33.47 -23.75
CA LEU A 576 0.07 32.98 -22.37
C LEU A 576 -1.03 31.93 -22.10
N LYS A 577 -2.17 32.03 -22.77
CA LYS A 577 -3.30 31.07 -22.69
C LYS A 577 -3.01 29.74 -23.39
N THR A 578 -2.08 29.71 -24.36
CA THR A 578 -1.76 28.54 -25.19
C THR A 578 -0.99 27.41 -24.48
N LYS A 579 -0.73 27.53 -23.18
CA LYS A 579 0.22 26.66 -22.47
C LYS A 579 -0.37 25.35 -21.91
N LEU A 580 -1.67 25.09 -22.03
CA LEU A 580 -2.35 23.93 -21.41
C LEU A 580 -3.09 23.00 -22.39
N ASN A 581 -2.84 23.14 -23.70
CA ASN A 581 -3.63 22.45 -24.72
C ASN A 581 -3.61 20.93 -24.55
N TYR A 582 -2.47 20.35 -24.18
CA TYR A 582 -2.36 18.90 -24.01
C TYR A 582 -3.13 18.38 -22.81
N THR A 583 -2.98 19.05 -21.66
CA THR A 583 -3.65 18.63 -20.43
C THR A 583 -5.17 18.73 -20.57
N ILE A 584 -5.69 19.85 -21.08
CA ILE A 584 -7.14 20.04 -21.22
C ILE A 584 -7.73 19.05 -22.22
N ASP A 585 -7.09 18.83 -23.39
CA ASP A 585 -7.55 17.85 -24.38
C ASP A 585 -7.58 16.43 -23.80
N SER A 586 -6.50 16.02 -23.12
CA SER A 586 -6.40 14.69 -22.50
C SER A 586 -7.45 14.49 -21.39
N LEU A 587 -7.68 15.50 -20.54
CA LEU A 587 -8.72 15.43 -19.51
C LEU A 587 -10.13 15.46 -20.12
N LYS A 588 -10.39 16.22 -21.19
CA LYS A 588 -11.67 16.20 -21.92
C LYS A 588 -11.95 14.81 -22.50
N LYS A 589 -10.94 14.17 -23.11
CA LYS A 589 -11.05 12.77 -23.60
C LYS A 589 -11.36 11.79 -22.47
N LEU A 590 -10.72 11.96 -21.32
CA LEU A 590 -10.94 11.13 -20.13
C LEU A 590 -12.35 11.30 -19.56
N VAL A 591 -12.83 12.54 -19.41
CA VAL A 591 -14.20 12.86 -18.97
C VAL A 591 -15.22 12.27 -19.94
N LYS A 592 -14.98 12.38 -21.25
CA LYS A 592 -15.83 11.74 -22.27
C LYS A 592 -15.88 10.23 -22.07
N TYR A 593 -14.74 9.57 -21.86
CA TYR A 593 -14.69 8.13 -21.59
C TYR A 593 -15.47 7.74 -20.33
N LEU A 594 -15.34 8.48 -19.23
CA LEU A 594 -16.03 8.21 -17.97
C LEU A 594 -17.56 8.22 -18.12
N ASN A 595 -18.08 9.02 -19.04
CA ASN A 595 -19.50 9.10 -19.33
C ASN A 595 -20.00 8.09 -20.37
N THR A 596 -19.10 7.31 -20.99
CA THR A 596 -19.52 6.23 -21.89
C THR A 596 -20.17 5.10 -21.10
N PRO A 597 -21.30 4.55 -21.58
CA PRO A 597 -21.87 3.37 -20.95
C PRO A 597 -20.85 2.24 -21.00
N ARG A 598 -20.80 1.40 -19.96
CA ARG A 598 -20.10 0.13 -20.06
C ARG A 598 -20.72 -0.64 -21.21
N MET A 599 -19.95 -0.82 -22.30
CA MET A 599 -20.36 -1.72 -23.36
C MET A 599 -20.52 -3.11 -22.73
N LYS A 600 -21.73 -3.66 -22.77
CA LYS A 600 -21.90 -5.10 -22.58
C LYS A 600 -21.13 -5.72 -23.74
N ASN A 601 -20.13 -6.55 -23.49
CA ASN A 601 -19.33 -7.27 -24.50
C ASN A 601 -20.13 -7.53 -25.78
N GLU A 602 -20.09 -6.59 -26.73
CA GLU A 602 -20.79 -6.73 -27.99
C GLU A 602 -19.86 -7.59 -28.83
N LYS A 603 -20.34 -8.81 -29.14
CA LYS A 603 -19.65 -9.92 -29.80
C LYS A 603 -19.29 -9.65 -31.27
N ASN A 604 -18.66 -8.51 -31.58
CA ASN A 604 -18.61 -8.01 -32.96
C ASN A 604 -17.22 -7.83 -33.56
N GLU A 605 -16.20 -8.50 -33.05
CA GLU A 605 -14.92 -8.62 -33.77
C GLU A 605 -14.73 -10.08 -34.20
N SER A 606 -15.14 -10.36 -35.45
CA SER A 606 -14.90 -11.65 -36.09
C SER A 606 -13.50 -11.66 -36.66
N ILE A 607 -12.63 -12.47 -36.07
CA ILE A 607 -11.32 -12.83 -36.64
C ILE A 607 -11.47 -14.14 -37.43
N ASP A 608 -10.84 -14.25 -38.61
CA ASP A 608 -10.87 -15.50 -39.40
C ASP A 608 -9.64 -16.36 -39.09
N TYR A 609 -9.39 -16.54 -37.80
CA TYR A 609 -8.26 -17.31 -37.29
C TYR A 609 -8.68 -18.14 -36.06
N TYR A 610 -8.44 -19.44 -36.13
CA TYR A 610 -8.83 -20.40 -35.10
C TYR A 610 -7.56 -21.02 -34.50
N PRO A 611 -7.10 -20.56 -33.33
CA PRO A 611 -5.83 -21.03 -32.76
C PRO A 611 -5.93 -22.48 -32.29
N GLU A 612 -4.90 -23.26 -32.57
CA GLU A 612 -4.75 -24.66 -32.18
C GLU A 612 -3.60 -24.79 -31.17
N TYR A 613 -3.88 -25.42 -30.03
CA TYR A 613 -2.92 -25.57 -28.94
C TYR A 613 -2.78 -27.03 -28.51
N SER A 614 -1.60 -27.41 -28.01
CA SER A 614 -1.31 -28.78 -27.55
C SER A 614 -1.23 -28.85 -26.03
N SER A 615 -1.92 -29.81 -25.43
CA SER A 615 -1.90 -30.02 -23.97
C SER A 615 -0.50 -30.45 -23.47
N SER A 616 0.26 -31.15 -24.32
CA SER A 616 1.61 -31.63 -24.01
C SER A 616 2.65 -30.50 -23.96
N VAL A 617 2.49 -29.45 -24.78
CA VAL A 617 3.33 -28.25 -24.73
C VAL A 617 3.13 -27.53 -23.39
N LEU A 618 1.87 -27.29 -23.01
CA LEU A 618 1.53 -26.67 -21.72
C LEU A 618 2.08 -27.48 -20.54
N SER A 619 1.92 -28.82 -20.57
CA SER A 619 2.44 -29.70 -19.51
C SER A 619 3.95 -29.60 -19.37
N ARG A 620 4.68 -29.60 -20.49
CA ARG A 620 6.15 -29.52 -20.47
C ARG A 620 6.64 -28.19 -19.88
N CYS A 621 6.02 -27.08 -20.27
CA CYS A 621 6.38 -25.75 -19.74
C CYS A 621 6.09 -25.68 -18.23
N CYS A 622 4.90 -26.14 -17.80
CA CYS A 622 4.57 -26.22 -16.38
C CYS A 622 5.55 -27.07 -15.58
N ASP A 623 5.96 -28.24 -16.09
CA ASP A 623 6.84 -29.14 -15.35
C ASP A 623 8.23 -28.54 -15.09
N ILE A 624 8.80 -27.83 -16.06
CA ILE A 624 10.14 -27.23 -15.94
C ILE A 624 10.09 -26.05 -14.96
N GLU A 625 9.19 -25.11 -15.21
CA GLU A 625 9.17 -23.82 -14.51
C GLU A 625 8.65 -23.94 -13.08
N VAL A 626 7.60 -24.75 -12.84
CA VAL A 626 7.06 -24.96 -11.49
C VAL A 626 8.07 -25.70 -10.60
N LEU A 627 8.83 -26.65 -11.14
CA LEU A 627 9.92 -27.30 -10.40
C LEU A 627 11.04 -26.32 -10.04
N SER A 628 11.40 -25.43 -10.96
CA SER A 628 12.40 -24.38 -10.71
C SER A 628 11.99 -23.51 -9.52
N VAL A 629 10.74 -23.05 -9.49
CA VAL A 629 10.20 -22.25 -8.38
C VAL A 629 10.16 -23.04 -7.07
N LYS A 630 9.73 -24.30 -7.10
CA LYS A 630 9.74 -25.18 -5.91
C LYS A 630 11.13 -25.28 -5.30
N ASN A 631 12.14 -25.59 -6.13
CA ASN A 631 13.52 -25.78 -5.67
C ASN A 631 14.09 -24.49 -5.09
N LYS A 632 13.90 -23.35 -5.77
CA LYS A 632 14.29 -22.03 -5.29
C LYS A 632 13.73 -21.74 -3.90
N ILE A 633 12.42 -21.95 -3.69
CA ILE A 633 11.76 -21.71 -2.39
C ILE A 633 12.37 -22.61 -1.30
N ILE A 634 12.62 -23.88 -1.61
CA ILE A 634 13.22 -24.83 -0.66
C ILE A 634 14.64 -24.37 -0.28
N ASP A 635 15.46 -23.96 -1.26
CA ASP A 635 16.81 -23.47 -1.03
C ASP A 635 16.82 -22.19 -0.17
N ASP A 636 15.88 -21.28 -0.42
CA ASP A 636 15.65 -20.08 0.38
C ASP A 636 15.32 -20.43 1.85
N ILE A 637 14.50 -21.46 2.09
CA ILE A 637 14.16 -21.91 3.45
C ILE A 637 15.35 -22.56 4.14
N ILE A 638 16.13 -23.38 3.42
CA ILE A 638 17.28 -24.10 3.96
C ILE A 638 18.36 -23.11 4.38
N SER A 639 18.69 -22.15 3.50
CA SER A 639 19.71 -21.13 3.72
C SER A 639 19.32 -20.08 4.77
N SER A 640 18.03 -19.82 4.94
CA SER A 640 17.51 -18.86 5.93
C SER A 640 17.84 -19.23 7.38
N HIS A 641 18.11 -18.24 8.24
CA HIS A 641 18.14 -18.48 9.69
C HIS A 641 16.75 -18.93 10.21
N TRP A 642 16.69 -19.70 11.31
CA TRP A 642 15.42 -20.24 11.81
C TRP A 642 14.42 -19.17 12.24
N ASN A 643 14.90 -18.00 12.68
CA ASN A 643 14.05 -16.84 12.96
C ASN A 643 13.36 -16.31 11.70
N THR A 644 14.07 -16.23 10.57
CA THR A 644 13.50 -15.84 9.26
C THR A 644 12.37 -16.78 8.87
N VAL A 645 12.60 -18.10 8.97
CA VAL A 645 11.60 -19.11 8.64
C VAL A 645 10.41 -19.05 9.62
N ARG A 646 10.66 -18.78 10.90
CA ARG A 646 9.59 -18.59 11.89
C ARG A 646 8.73 -17.37 11.56
N SER A 647 9.32 -16.22 11.23
CA SER A 647 8.59 -15.00 10.86
C SER A 647 7.79 -15.19 9.57
N PHE A 648 8.37 -15.87 8.57
CA PHE A 648 7.63 -16.28 7.37
C PHE A 648 6.44 -17.16 7.73
N THR A 649 6.65 -18.24 8.48
CA THR A 649 5.59 -19.18 8.88
C THR A 649 4.49 -18.48 9.66
N PHE A 650 4.86 -17.58 10.57
CA PHE A 650 3.92 -16.76 11.32
C PHE A 650 2.99 -15.97 10.39
N ARG A 651 3.55 -15.34 9.35
CA ARG A 651 2.78 -14.60 8.36
C ARG A 651 1.87 -15.51 7.53
N MET A 652 2.29 -16.72 7.19
CA MET A 652 1.44 -17.70 6.49
C MET A 652 0.20 -18.10 7.30
N VAL A 653 0.35 -18.22 8.62
CA VAL A 653 -0.78 -18.61 9.49
C VAL A 653 -1.76 -17.45 9.69
N TYR A 654 -1.24 -16.23 9.88
CA TYR A 654 -2.04 -15.14 10.41
C TYR A 654 -2.33 -14.03 9.40
N CYS A 655 -1.49 -13.81 8.38
CA CYS A 655 -1.72 -12.73 7.42
C CYS A 655 -2.81 -13.09 6.41
N SER A 656 -3.84 -12.24 6.32
CA SER A 656 -5.05 -12.51 5.56
C SER A 656 -5.01 -12.12 4.07
N SER A 657 -4.07 -11.30 3.58
CA SER A 657 -3.89 -11.19 2.11
C SER A 657 -2.64 -10.46 1.59
N ASN A 658 -2.09 -9.45 2.28
CA ASN A 658 -1.17 -8.51 1.61
C ASN A 658 0.33 -8.73 1.90
N TYR A 659 0.67 -9.50 2.94
CA TYR A 659 2.06 -9.62 3.43
C TYR A 659 2.46 -11.07 3.77
N ARG A 660 1.95 -12.06 3.01
CA ARG A 660 2.30 -13.49 3.13
C ARG A 660 3.67 -13.81 2.53
N TRP A 661 4.67 -13.02 2.91
CA TRP A 661 6.07 -13.13 2.51
C TRP A 661 6.96 -12.57 3.61
N TRP A 662 8.23 -12.99 3.65
CA TRP A 662 9.22 -12.45 4.58
C TRP A 662 10.62 -12.50 3.98
N ARG A 663 11.31 -11.35 3.98
CA ARG A 663 12.58 -11.17 3.27
C ARG A 663 12.45 -11.71 1.85
N TYR A 664 13.28 -12.67 1.44
CA TYR A 664 13.26 -13.26 0.09
C TYR A 664 12.20 -14.35 -0.13
N ILE A 665 11.60 -14.91 0.93
CA ILE A 665 10.61 -16.01 0.82
C ILE A 665 9.24 -15.44 0.43
N ASN A 666 8.83 -15.61 -0.84
CA ASN A 666 7.55 -15.11 -1.40
C ASN A 666 6.86 -16.13 -2.33
N PRO A 667 6.42 -17.28 -1.81
CA PRO A 667 5.94 -18.40 -2.63
C PRO A 667 4.67 -18.07 -3.43
N GLU A 668 3.77 -17.26 -2.86
CA GLU A 668 2.49 -16.95 -3.49
C GLU A 668 2.69 -16.08 -4.74
N ASN A 669 3.51 -15.01 -4.63
CA ASN A 669 3.80 -14.16 -5.78
C ASN A 669 4.68 -14.86 -6.81
N ASP A 670 5.69 -15.63 -6.38
CA ASP A 670 6.57 -16.37 -7.29
C ASP A 670 5.76 -17.38 -8.12
N LEU A 671 4.84 -18.12 -7.49
CA LEU A 671 3.97 -19.05 -8.20
C LEU A 671 2.94 -18.35 -9.11
N LYS A 672 2.30 -17.27 -8.65
CA LYS A 672 1.37 -16.48 -9.49
C LYS A 672 2.08 -15.94 -10.72
N THR A 673 3.26 -15.36 -10.54
CA THR A 673 4.07 -14.77 -11.62
C THR A 673 4.39 -15.82 -12.67
N ILE A 674 4.94 -16.97 -12.25
CA ILE A 674 5.36 -17.99 -13.22
C ILE A 674 4.17 -18.64 -13.94
N VAL A 675 3.07 -18.91 -13.24
CA VAL A 675 1.89 -19.55 -13.84
C VAL A 675 1.19 -18.62 -14.83
N LYS A 676 1.05 -17.33 -14.49
CA LYS A 676 0.51 -16.31 -15.41
C LYS A 676 1.39 -16.16 -16.65
N THR A 677 2.71 -16.22 -16.46
CA THR A 677 3.69 -16.18 -17.54
C THR A 677 3.54 -17.37 -18.49
N ILE A 678 3.50 -18.60 -17.96
CA ILE A 678 3.30 -19.81 -18.76
C ILE A 678 1.98 -19.73 -19.53
N ALA A 679 0.91 -19.24 -18.89
CA ALA A 679 -0.39 -19.09 -19.53
C ALA A 679 -0.33 -18.12 -20.72
N LEU A 680 0.27 -16.94 -20.53
CA LEU A 680 0.42 -15.95 -21.59
C LEU A 680 1.29 -16.47 -22.74
N ASP A 681 2.44 -17.06 -22.41
CA ASP A 681 3.37 -17.61 -23.40
C ASP A 681 2.70 -18.71 -24.23
N TYR A 682 1.99 -19.64 -23.58
CA TYR A 682 1.25 -20.69 -24.25
C TYR A 682 0.18 -20.13 -25.20
N LEU A 683 -0.58 -19.13 -24.77
CA LEU A 683 -1.64 -18.52 -25.57
C LEU A 683 -1.11 -17.75 -26.78
N MET A 684 0.07 -17.16 -26.67
CA MET A 684 0.73 -16.41 -27.73
C MET A 684 1.37 -17.30 -28.80
N HIS A 685 1.59 -18.59 -28.50
CA HIS A 685 2.20 -19.55 -29.43
C HIS A 685 1.27 -20.72 -29.82
N PRO A 686 0.15 -20.46 -30.52
CA PRO A 686 -0.60 -21.53 -31.19
C PRO A 686 0.30 -22.29 -32.17
N ILE A 687 0.04 -23.59 -32.33
CA ILE A 687 0.76 -24.48 -33.26
C ILE A 687 0.64 -23.99 -34.70
N ASN A 688 -0.50 -23.39 -35.04
CA ASN A 688 -0.86 -22.90 -36.35
C ASN A 688 -0.74 -21.36 -36.48
N TYR A 689 0.08 -20.71 -35.65
CA TYR A 689 0.25 -19.25 -35.68
C TYR A 689 0.76 -18.72 -37.02
N ASP A 690 1.49 -19.53 -37.78
CA ASP A 690 1.91 -19.25 -39.15
C ASP A 690 0.74 -19.03 -40.13
N LYS A 691 -0.45 -19.53 -39.79
CA LYS A 691 -1.69 -19.33 -40.57
C LYS A 691 -2.47 -18.08 -40.18
N CYS A 692 -2.04 -17.34 -39.16
CA CYS A 692 -2.68 -16.09 -38.76
C CYS A 692 -2.25 -14.97 -39.73
N GLU A 693 -3.22 -14.42 -40.47
CA GLU A 693 -2.97 -13.34 -41.41
C GLU A 693 -2.49 -12.07 -40.70
N GLU A 694 -1.65 -11.27 -41.37
CA GLU A 694 -1.06 -10.06 -40.75
C GLU A 694 -2.11 -9.06 -40.26
N GLY A 695 -3.24 -8.93 -40.97
CA GLY A 695 -4.36 -8.08 -40.58
C GLY A 695 -5.05 -8.54 -39.29
N ASP A 696 -5.01 -9.84 -39.01
CA ASP A 696 -5.67 -10.47 -37.87
C ASP A 696 -4.77 -10.55 -36.63
N LYS A 697 -3.45 -10.47 -36.78
CA LYS A 697 -2.50 -10.58 -35.67
C LYS A 697 -2.72 -9.55 -34.56
N LYS A 698 -3.07 -8.30 -34.89
CA LYS A 698 -3.36 -7.26 -33.87
C LYS A 698 -4.58 -7.66 -33.05
N LEU A 699 -5.67 -7.98 -33.73
CA LEU A 699 -6.92 -8.39 -33.10
C LEU A 699 -6.74 -9.68 -32.28
N PHE A 700 -5.96 -10.64 -32.78
CA PHE A 700 -5.60 -11.85 -32.04
C PHE A 700 -4.92 -11.51 -30.71
N ARG A 701 -3.89 -10.63 -30.71
CA ARG A 701 -3.20 -10.21 -29.47
C ARG A 701 -4.13 -9.51 -28.50
N GLU A 702 -5.02 -8.66 -28.99
CA GLU A 702 -6.03 -7.98 -28.16
C GLU A 702 -6.97 -9.01 -27.50
N ILE A 703 -7.46 -10.00 -28.24
CA ILE A 703 -8.30 -11.07 -27.67
C ILE A 703 -7.51 -11.93 -26.67
N ILE A 704 -6.25 -12.26 -26.95
CA ILE A 704 -5.41 -12.99 -25.99
C ILE A 704 -5.20 -12.21 -24.69
N GLN A 705 -5.08 -10.88 -24.73
CA GLN A 705 -5.01 -10.07 -23.52
C GLN A 705 -6.32 -10.12 -22.72
N GLU A 706 -7.48 -10.13 -23.37
CA GLU A 706 -8.77 -10.34 -22.69
C GLU A 706 -8.86 -11.73 -22.03
N VAL A 707 -8.46 -12.78 -22.75
CA VAL A 707 -8.38 -14.15 -22.23
C VAL A 707 -7.47 -14.20 -21.01
N GLN A 708 -6.26 -13.63 -21.13
CA GLN A 708 -5.26 -13.61 -20.07
C GLN A 708 -5.76 -12.87 -18.83
N ASN A 709 -6.55 -11.81 -18.99
CA ASN A 709 -7.12 -11.10 -17.85
C ASN A 709 -8.09 -11.98 -17.06
N GLY A 710 -8.96 -12.72 -17.74
CA GLY A 710 -9.85 -13.69 -17.10
C GLY A 710 -9.10 -14.86 -16.46
N LEU A 711 -8.00 -15.33 -17.07
CA LEU A 711 -7.16 -16.38 -16.50
C LEU A 711 -6.38 -15.90 -15.28
N ALA A 712 -5.86 -14.67 -15.29
CA ALA A 712 -5.06 -14.14 -14.19
C ALA A 712 -5.84 -14.10 -12.87
N GLU A 713 -7.14 -13.73 -12.91
CA GLU A 713 -8.01 -13.78 -11.73
C GLU A 713 -8.18 -15.22 -11.22
N LYS A 714 -8.41 -16.19 -12.12
CA LYS A 714 -8.55 -17.61 -11.75
C LYS A 714 -7.26 -18.22 -11.23
N ILE A 715 -6.12 -17.83 -11.78
CA ILE A 715 -4.80 -18.23 -11.30
C ILE A 715 -4.58 -17.72 -9.88
N ASP A 716 -4.93 -16.46 -9.62
CA ASP A 716 -4.80 -15.91 -8.27
C ASP A 716 -5.66 -16.67 -7.25
N GLU A 717 -6.91 -17.01 -7.61
CA GLU A 717 -7.83 -17.79 -6.77
C GLU A 717 -7.28 -19.18 -6.43
N PHE A 718 -6.83 -19.96 -7.42
CA PHE A 718 -6.38 -21.34 -7.13
C PHE A 718 -5.02 -21.39 -6.47
N VAL A 719 -4.11 -20.46 -6.78
CA VAL A 719 -2.80 -20.38 -6.10
C VAL A 719 -2.98 -20.01 -4.63
N GLU A 720 -3.84 -19.02 -4.34
CA GLU A 720 -4.18 -18.66 -2.97
C GLU A 720 -4.78 -19.86 -2.21
N LYS A 721 -5.71 -20.58 -2.86
CA LYS A 721 -6.31 -21.78 -2.26
C LYS A 721 -5.25 -22.83 -1.90
N ARG A 722 -4.31 -23.12 -2.80
CA ARG A 722 -3.28 -24.17 -2.60
C ARG A 722 -2.27 -23.82 -1.52
N ILE A 723 -1.71 -22.61 -1.58
CA ILE A 723 -0.62 -22.21 -0.68
C ILE A 723 -1.17 -21.88 0.71
N ASN A 724 -2.43 -21.42 0.81
CA ASN A 724 -2.99 -20.94 2.06
C ASN A 724 -4.13 -21.81 2.58
N ASN A 725 -5.26 -21.87 1.86
CA ASN A 725 -6.49 -22.45 2.39
C ASN A 725 -6.37 -23.97 2.62
N ASP A 726 -5.78 -24.70 1.68
CA ASP A 726 -5.71 -26.16 1.71
C ASP A 726 -4.71 -26.68 2.76
N VAL A 727 -3.72 -25.87 3.15
CA VAL A 727 -2.62 -26.27 4.06
C VAL A 727 -2.53 -25.42 5.34
N LYS A 728 -3.56 -24.61 5.63
CA LYS A 728 -3.62 -23.69 6.79
C LYS A 728 -3.24 -24.34 8.13
N GLU A 729 -3.79 -25.53 8.40
CA GLU A 729 -3.52 -26.25 9.65
C GLU A 729 -2.08 -26.76 9.74
N LYS A 730 -1.44 -27.02 8.59
CA LYS A 730 -0.02 -27.43 8.53
C LYS A 730 0.91 -26.24 8.81
N TRP A 731 0.55 -25.05 8.32
CA TRP A 731 1.25 -23.82 8.71
C TRP A 731 1.19 -23.59 10.22
N LYS A 732 0.01 -23.77 10.85
CA LYS A 732 -0.14 -23.68 12.31
C LYS A 732 0.75 -24.68 13.04
N TYR A 733 0.76 -25.92 12.56
CA TYR A 733 1.59 -26.98 13.13
C TYR A 733 3.09 -26.62 13.08
N ALA A 734 3.59 -26.17 11.93
CA ALA A 734 4.99 -25.78 11.77
C ALA A 734 5.38 -24.59 12.65
N LEU A 735 4.48 -23.61 12.81
CA LEU A 735 4.75 -22.44 13.66
C LEU A 735 4.92 -22.85 15.13
N ASN A 736 4.03 -23.73 15.60
CA ASN A 736 3.94 -24.19 16.99
C ASN A 736 5.07 -25.13 17.42
N ASP A 737 6.10 -25.37 16.62
CA ASP A 737 7.30 -26.10 17.03
C ASP A 737 8.07 -25.38 18.14
N TYR A 738 8.29 -26.03 19.29
CA TYR A 738 9.04 -25.47 20.42
C TYR A 738 10.06 -26.47 21.01
N GLY A 739 10.94 -25.97 21.88
CA GLY A 739 11.99 -26.75 22.56
C GLY A 739 13.29 -26.89 21.76
N ILE A 740 14.23 -27.68 22.29
CA ILE A 740 15.56 -27.91 21.68
C ILE A 740 15.38 -28.48 20.26
N GLY A 741 16.11 -27.91 19.29
CA GLY A 741 16.05 -28.31 17.88
C GLY A 741 14.79 -27.87 17.10
N SER A 742 13.91 -27.07 17.72
CA SER A 742 12.66 -26.60 17.08
C SER A 742 12.89 -25.77 15.82
N GLY A 743 13.99 -25.02 15.72
CA GLY A 743 14.33 -24.27 14.51
C GLY A 743 14.46 -25.17 13.27
N ASN A 744 15.20 -26.27 13.39
CA ASN A 744 15.40 -27.23 12.30
C ASN A 744 14.14 -28.06 12.02
N ARG A 745 13.38 -28.45 13.06
CA ARG A 745 12.09 -29.12 12.87
C ARG A 745 11.11 -28.23 12.10
N ARG A 746 11.02 -26.94 12.45
CA ARG A 746 10.19 -25.97 11.74
C ARG A 746 10.56 -25.88 10.27
N LYS A 747 11.84 -25.73 9.94
CA LYS A 747 12.32 -25.74 8.55
C LYS A 747 11.85 -26.99 7.80
N ASN A 748 12.06 -28.17 8.38
CA ASN A 748 11.64 -29.43 7.77
C ASN A 748 10.12 -29.52 7.58
N ASN A 749 9.33 -29.02 8.54
CA ASN A 749 7.88 -28.99 8.43
C ASN A 749 7.43 -28.02 7.32
N VAL A 750 8.06 -26.85 7.19
CA VAL A 750 7.80 -25.90 6.10
C VAL A 750 8.14 -26.50 4.73
N ILE A 751 9.28 -27.20 4.60
CA ILE A 751 9.67 -27.89 3.36
C ILE A 751 8.62 -28.95 2.98
N LYS A 752 8.16 -29.76 3.94
CA LYS A 752 7.10 -30.76 3.71
C LYS A 752 5.80 -30.14 3.21
N ILE A 753 5.43 -28.95 3.70
CA ILE A 753 4.25 -28.23 3.20
C ILE A 753 4.42 -27.91 1.71
N PHE A 754 5.60 -27.44 1.28
CA PHE A 754 5.87 -27.18 -0.13
C PHE A 754 5.91 -28.46 -0.98
N ASP A 755 6.41 -29.57 -0.46
CA ASP A 755 6.34 -30.86 -1.17
C ASP A 755 4.91 -31.29 -1.46
N GLU A 756 3.96 -30.95 -0.59
CA GLU A 756 2.54 -31.23 -0.79
C GLU A 756 1.81 -30.20 -1.64
N ILE A 757 2.21 -28.93 -1.60
CA ILE A 757 1.70 -27.88 -2.50
C ILE A 757 2.09 -28.20 -3.95
N PHE A 758 3.28 -28.78 -4.13
CA PHE A 758 3.83 -29.20 -5.41
C PHE A 758 4.01 -30.73 -5.45
N PRO A 759 2.91 -31.52 -5.43
CA PRO A 759 2.98 -32.97 -5.49
C PRO A 759 3.28 -33.33 -6.95
N PHE A 760 4.56 -33.26 -7.30
CA PHE A 760 5.06 -33.56 -8.62
C PHE A 760 6.44 -34.22 -8.51
N ASP A 761 6.48 -35.48 -8.91
CA ASP A 761 7.70 -36.24 -9.11
C ASP A 761 7.75 -36.76 -10.56
N LYS A 762 8.60 -36.14 -11.37
CA LYS A 762 8.81 -36.48 -12.78
C LYS A 762 9.28 -37.94 -12.94
N ASN A 763 10.04 -38.48 -11.97
CA ASN A 763 10.53 -39.85 -12.01
C ASN A 763 9.40 -40.86 -11.74
N LYS A 764 8.39 -40.46 -10.96
CA LYS A 764 7.19 -41.28 -10.66
C LYS A 764 6.05 -41.11 -11.66
N ARG A 765 6.23 -40.26 -12.69
CA ARG A 765 5.18 -39.92 -13.67
C ARG A 765 3.92 -39.36 -13.02
N GLU A 766 4.07 -38.69 -11.89
CA GLU A 766 2.96 -37.99 -11.23
C GLU A 766 2.56 -36.78 -12.07
N LYS A 767 1.26 -36.47 -12.11
CA LYS A 767 0.77 -35.31 -12.86
C LYS A 767 1.02 -34.04 -12.05
N ASN A 768 1.61 -33.03 -12.69
CA ASN A 768 1.74 -31.71 -12.12
C ASN A 768 0.34 -31.11 -11.87
N VAL A 769 0.00 -30.90 -10.60
CA VAL A 769 -1.34 -30.46 -10.23
C VAL A 769 -1.58 -28.98 -10.56
N VAL A 770 -0.52 -28.15 -10.59
CA VAL A 770 -0.61 -26.76 -11.07
C VAL A 770 -0.97 -26.73 -12.56
N TYR A 771 -0.41 -27.64 -13.35
CA TYR A 771 -0.79 -27.83 -14.74
C TYR A 771 -2.27 -28.22 -14.89
N ILE A 772 -2.78 -29.16 -14.06
CA ILE A 772 -4.18 -29.59 -14.12
C ILE A 772 -5.13 -28.41 -13.90
N ASP A 773 -4.85 -27.58 -12.88
CA ASP A 773 -5.67 -26.40 -12.58
C ASP A 773 -5.60 -25.37 -13.72
N LEU A 774 -4.40 -25.08 -14.22
CA LEU A 774 -4.21 -24.13 -15.31
C LEU A 774 -4.90 -24.61 -16.59
N TYR A 775 -4.73 -25.87 -16.97
CA TYR A 775 -5.39 -26.48 -18.11
C TYR A 775 -6.92 -26.38 -18.00
N LYS A 776 -7.47 -26.63 -16.81
CA LYS A 776 -8.91 -26.47 -16.55
C LYS A 776 -9.35 -25.01 -16.76
N CYS A 777 -8.61 -24.05 -16.22
CA CYS A 777 -8.91 -22.62 -16.38
C CYS A 777 -8.90 -22.20 -17.86
N ILE A 778 -7.90 -22.64 -18.63
CA ILE A 778 -7.78 -22.36 -20.07
C ILE A 778 -8.98 -22.96 -20.83
N LYS A 779 -9.30 -24.24 -20.58
CA LYS A 779 -10.40 -24.93 -21.25
C LYS A 779 -11.78 -24.33 -20.95
N GLU A 780 -11.96 -23.81 -19.74
CA GLU A 780 -13.24 -23.24 -19.29
C GLU A 780 -13.46 -21.79 -19.74
N ASN A 781 -12.41 -21.08 -20.16
CA ASN A 781 -12.46 -19.67 -20.56
C ASN A 781 -13.44 -19.43 -21.74
N GLU A 782 -14.41 -18.53 -21.53
CA GLU A 782 -15.48 -18.26 -22.50
C GLU A 782 -14.96 -17.59 -23.77
N ARG A 783 -13.98 -16.69 -23.66
CA ARG A 783 -13.45 -15.93 -24.80
C ARG A 783 -12.64 -16.81 -25.75
N LEU A 784 -11.91 -17.81 -25.21
CA LEU A 784 -11.28 -18.85 -26.04
C LEU A 784 -12.30 -19.75 -26.75
N LYS A 785 -13.44 -20.04 -26.12
CA LYS A 785 -14.54 -20.79 -26.76
C LYS A 785 -15.19 -19.97 -27.88
N ASP A 786 -15.37 -18.67 -27.67
CA ASP A 786 -15.89 -17.74 -28.70
C ASP A 786 -14.93 -17.65 -29.91
N LEU A 787 -13.61 -17.68 -29.68
CA LEU A 787 -12.58 -17.83 -30.72
C LEU A 787 -12.57 -19.20 -31.41
N LYS A 788 -13.39 -20.15 -30.95
CA LYS A 788 -13.37 -21.57 -31.36
C LYS A 788 -11.96 -22.18 -31.31
N ALA A 789 -11.16 -21.78 -30.32
CA ALA A 789 -9.83 -22.32 -30.11
C ALA A 789 -9.89 -23.84 -29.91
N LYS A 790 -9.00 -24.59 -30.57
CA LYS A 790 -8.88 -26.05 -30.36
C LYS A 790 -7.74 -26.34 -29.40
N ILE A 791 -8.02 -27.13 -28.36
CA ILE A 791 -7.01 -27.61 -27.43
C ILE A 791 -6.90 -29.12 -27.63
N GLU A 792 -5.92 -29.54 -28.42
CA GLU A 792 -5.64 -30.95 -28.69
C GLU A 792 -5.00 -31.62 -27.47
N ILE A 793 -5.44 -32.85 -27.19
CA ILE A 793 -4.98 -33.65 -26.05
C ILE A 793 -3.62 -34.27 -26.37
#